data_AF-A0A7Z6XJK6-F1
#
_entry.id   AF-A0A7Z6XJK6-F1
#
_cell.length_a   1.000
_cell.length_b   1.000
_cell.length_c   1.000
_cell.angle_alpha   90.00
_cell.angle_beta   90.00
_cell.angle_gamma   90.00
#
_symmetry.space_group_name_H-M   'P 1'
#
loop_
_entity.id
_entity.type
_entity.pdbx_description
1 polymer ?
#
loop_
_entity_poly.entity_id
_entity_poly.type
_entity_poly.pdbx_seq_one_letter_code
_entity_poly.pdbx_strand_id
1 'polypeptide(L)'
;MSLGQLHYTSAPPGPDGSGFRFTALTPGLPQSVLREAEQLIGYEPPRNAPSRPSATELEAFPRAFSYSELSDGSRLLARTVYTGADYSGRWGNFHAHAVHLAPGEQLPDGALPVSAWESPGWAAATPQGDAPPVLAALPPSTLLDPAGLIAFAASRAPWLAAVFTDLQRQAEDETAPQVVLVERDSADVARWVALASAALPREAAHRLTFTTYTRRPHLAGQRIVGVLPDDAHGLAGAGRRYRVHDCSAPPPAPDGPTPGPHGSAPGPDGSEPAPWAVAAARIWSAGAFELFQHAHRLPGEPFTAGPVSALALCAGIDLPSSHRTAAALWACEHPAELDGQELDGLVQTLAAPRQEAAVPAAETAALAELFARVGGNLRPETAAPLAARLLTAAVRSDEPVRPPERKALTDEVARQLAAELGPELRAGIADPAGGFARPLRLLRVAGLLTVDCSDLVTPLAHRLAAALLADPSAYGGELHETLADRPDLHTALLRELDAAALAGPASVTVLLERAPVELESRELGSREPLPYLRMCGWKARGPAGGGGGDRNGELRAVLEAARVSVFAHPPLLRVAFRLVWGSDTPTPEEARYVLAETGADVHRPAETWPFLVTAALNGRPGDPHADELAHELLAAFPTQLRPDDRAALLLLEFARDLRAGGAGPGWVDRYLGLRRAAEPVNPTVLEHVCGRIARRLLTDPGAGRELDDLIRSRDADLCAAYERAAREDTVHSQLLREPRYFADRFVDWNAHPQAGGAWGKVRGSLLDGVLRPAARALAAEDLAAVEAALAKRGARHAEDFRAWNRPGALSRLGLRFGGRDSRAGRTAPRRRGSGSDPGYGSGSGSGYGYGSGSGSDDRYRDGGVR
;
A
#
# COMPACT_ATOMS: atom_id res chain seq x y z
N MET A 1 66.86 -24.42 -2.04
CA MET A 1 66.13 -25.31 -1.13
C MET A 1 66.00 -26.65 -1.82
N SER A 2 66.00 -27.76 -1.07
CA SER A 2 65.85 -29.11 -1.63
C SER A 2 64.67 -29.80 -0.95
N LEU A 3 63.80 -30.40 -1.74
CA LEU A 3 62.61 -31.10 -1.26
C LEU A 3 63.02 -32.42 -0.57
N GLY A 4 62.44 -32.70 0.60
CA GLY A 4 62.70 -33.93 1.33
C GLY A 4 62.04 -35.12 0.64
N GLN A 5 62.81 -36.14 0.25
CA GLN A 5 62.34 -37.28 -0.54
C GLN A 5 62.32 -38.58 0.26
N LEU A 6 61.35 -39.43 -0.09
CA LEU A 6 61.07 -40.72 0.52
C LEU A 6 60.77 -41.73 -0.59
N HIS A 7 61.46 -42.87 -0.63
CA HIS A 7 61.14 -43.98 -1.53
C HIS A 7 60.77 -45.21 -0.71
N TYR A 8 59.65 -45.85 -1.05
CA TYR A 8 59.14 -47.03 -0.35
C TYR A 8 58.75 -48.12 -1.36
N THR A 9 59.31 -49.32 -1.19
CA THR A 9 59.00 -50.49 -2.03
C THR A 9 59.45 -51.78 -1.34
N SER A 10 59.08 -52.94 -1.89
CA SER A 10 59.61 -54.23 -1.42
C SER A 10 61.08 -54.39 -1.85
N ALA A 11 61.99 -54.61 -0.89
CA ALA A 11 63.43 -54.72 -1.15
C ALA A 11 64.06 -56.00 -0.57
N PRO A 12 65.14 -56.52 -1.19
CA PRO A 12 65.91 -57.66 -0.69
C PRO A 12 66.41 -57.48 0.75
N PRO A 13 66.75 -58.56 1.47
CA PRO A 13 67.26 -58.47 2.85
C PRO A 13 68.40 -57.46 2.99
N GLY A 14 68.24 -56.54 3.94
CA GLY A 14 69.21 -55.51 4.29
C GLY A 14 69.25 -55.28 5.81
N PRO A 15 69.99 -54.28 6.30
CA PRO A 15 70.15 -54.02 7.73
C PRO A 15 68.82 -53.84 8.49
N ASP A 16 67.80 -53.31 7.81
CA ASP A 16 66.46 -53.06 8.37
C ASP A 16 65.43 -54.17 8.05
N GLY A 17 65.88 -55.36 7.64
CA GLY A 17 65.02 -56.51 7.34
C GLY A 17 64.76 -56.73 5.85
N SER A 18 63.69 -57.46 5.51
CA SER A 18 63.29 -57.79 4.13
C SER A 18 61.80 -57.51 3.92
N GLY A 19 61.40 -57.12 2.71
CA GLY A 19 60.02 -56.77 2.38
C GLY A 19 59.82 -55.26 2.20
N PHE A 20 58.60 -54.77 2.43
CA PHE A 20 58.25 -53.36 2.28
C PHE A 20 58.95 -52.50 3.34
N ARG A 21 59.71 -51.49 2.88
CA ARG A 21 60.39 -50.52 3.73
C ARG A 21 60.73 -49.26 2.94
N PHE A 22 61.21 -48.24 3.64
CA PHE A 22 61.88 -47.12 3.00
C PHE A 22 63.24 -47.55 2.45
N THR A 23 63.46 -47.38 1.15
CA THR A 23 64.68 -47.80 0.44
C THR A 23 65.62 -46.64 0.16
N ALA A 24 65.11 -45.41 0.16
CA ALA A 24 65.93 -44.20 0.10
C ALA A 24 65.21 -43.05 0.80
N LEU A 25 65.96 -42.26 1.59
CA LEU A 25 65.44 -41.17 2.41
C LEU A 25 66.36 -39.95 2.36
N THR A 26 65.80 -38.74 2.24
CA THR A 26 66.58 -37.52 2.51
C THR A 26 66.98 -37.50 3.99
N PRO A 27 68.27 -37.31 4.32
CA PRO A 27 68.73 -37.26 5.71
C PRO A 27 68.02 -36.16 6.52
N GLY A 28 67.66 -36.47 7.77
CA GLY A 28 67.08 -35.49 8.71
C GLY A 28 65.55 -35.49 8.81
N LEU A 29 64.85 -36.36 8.07
CA LEU A 29 63.40 -36.49 8.18
C LEU A 29 62.97 -37.11 9.52
N PRO A 30 61.98 -36.55 10.24
CA PRO A 30 61.54 -37.06 11.53
C PRO A 30 60.94 -38.47 11.46
N GLN A 31 61.22 -39.34 12.44
CA GLN A 31 60.62 -40.68 12.48
C GLN A 31 59.09 -40.69 12.67
N SER A 32 58.49 -39.63 13.24
CA SER A 32 57.03 -39.47 13.28
C SER A 32 56.46 -39.34 11.87
N VAL A 33 57.06 -38.49 11.04
CA VAL A 33 56.69 -38.29 9.63
C VAL A 33 56.81 -39.59 8.86
N LEU A 34 57.89 -40.36 9.05
CA LEU A 34 58.07 -41.65 8.36
C LEU A 34 56.98 -42.66 8.71
N ARG A 35 56.62 -42.77 10.00
CA ARG A 35 55.57 -43.70 10.45
C ARG A 35 54.20 -43.32 9.91
N GLU A 36 53.89 -42.03 9.86
CA GLU A 36 52.63 -41.54 9.32
C GLU A 36 52.58 -41.69 7.78
N ALA A 37 53.68 -41.35 7.09
CA ALA A 37 53.82 -41.51 5.66
C ALA A 37 53.62 -42.96 5.21
N GLU A 38 54.16 -43.94 5.95
CA GLU A 38 53.98 -45.37 5.65
C GLU A 38 52.49 -45.78 5.58
N GLN A 39 51.62 -45.18 6.40
CA GLN A 39 50.18 -45.47 6.37
C GLN A 39 49.45 -44.83 5.18
N LEU A 40 50.03 -43.79 4.57
CA LEU A 40 49.40 -43.00 3.51
C LEU A 40 49.84 -43.41 2.09
N ILE A 41 51.04 -43.99 1.95
CA ILE A 41 51.64 -44.32 0.63
C ILE A 41 51.29 -45.71 0.10
N GLY A 42 50.53 -46.50 0.86
CA GLY A 42 50.13 -47.85 0.48
C GLY A 42 49.32 -47.90 -0.81
N TYR A 43 49.42 -49.01 -1.54
CA TYR A 43 48.69 -49.22 -2.79
C TYR A 43 48.05 -50.61 -2.84
N GLU A 44 46.77 -50.64 -3.22
CA GLU A 44 46.04 -51.86 -3.52
C GLU A 44 45.56 -51.82 -4.97
N PRO A 45 45.78 -52.89 -5.77
CA PRO A 45 45.34 -52.91 -7.16
C PRO A 45 43.80 -52.90 -7.27
N PRO A 46 43.24 -52.47 -8.41
CA PRO A 46 41.80 -52.47 -8.66
C PRO A 46 41.15 -53.80 -8.31
N ARG A 47 39.90 -53.78 -7.84
CA ARG A 47 39.18 -55.00 -7.43
C ARG A 47 39.15 -56.09 -8.50
N ASN A 48 39.05 -55.69 -9.77
CA ASN A 48 38.98 -56.57 -10.92
C ASN A 48 40.34 -56.78 -11.61
N ALA A 49 41.45 -56.39 -10.96
CA ALA A 49 42.79 -56.57 -11.51
C ALA A 49 43.16 -58.06 -11.63
N PRO A 50 43.83 -58.47 -12.72
CA PRO A 50 44.34 -59.84 -12.84
C PRO A 50 45.39 -60.12 -11.77
N SER A 51 45.47 -61.37 -11.29
CA SER A 51 46.44 -61.74 -10.24
C SER A 51 47.90 -61.70 -10.71
N ARG A 52 48.13 -61.71 -12.03
CA ARG A 52 49.45 -61.68 -12.68
C ARG A 52 49.36 -60.85 -13.97
N PRO A 53 49.28 -59.50 -13.86
CA PRO A 53 49.16 -58.63 -15.03
C PRO A 53 50.41 -58.71 -15.92
N SER A 54 50.18 -58.65 -17.23
CA SER A 54 51.18 -58.35 -18.25
C SER A 54 51.67 -56.90 -18.14
N ALA A 55 52.76 -56.57 -18.83
CA ALA A 55 53.28 -55.20 -18.86
C ALA A 55 52.25 -54.17 -19.35
N THR A 56 51.47 -54.51 -20.38
CA THR A 56 50.40 -53.64 -20.91
C THR A 56 49.24 -53.48 -19.93
N GLU A 57 48.88 -54.54 -19.19
CA GLU A 57 47.85 -54.44 -18.14
C GLU A 57 48.34 -53.61 -16.95
N LEU A 58 49.63 -53.71 -16.59
CA LEU A 58 50.25 -52.88 -15.55
C LEU A 58 50.20 -51.40 -15.88
N GLU A 59 50.41 -51.02 -17.14
CA GLU A 59 50.33 -49.62 -17.59
C GLU A 59 48.93 -49.02 -17.43
N ALA A 60 47.89 -49.86 -17.48
CA ALA A 60 46.49 -49.46 -17.31
C ALA A 60 46.05 -49.37 -15.83
N PHE A 61 46.90 -49.74 -14.87
CA PHE A 61 46.56 -49.61 -13.45
C PHE A 61 46.55 -48.12 -13.05
N PRO A 62 45.61 -47.71 -12.18
CA PRO A 62 45.51 -46.32 -11.75
C PRO A 62 46.77 -45.90 -11.00
N ARG A 63 47.17 -44.64 -11.16
CA ARG A 63 48.30 -44.07 -10.40
C ARG A 63 47.73 -43.40 -9.16
N ALA A 64 48.20 -43.78 -7.98
CA ALA A 64 47.76 -43.13 -6.74
C ALA A 64 48.66 -41.93 -6.49
N PHE A 65 48.10 -40.73 -6.59
CA PHE A 65 48.79 -39.51 -6.21
C PHE A 65 48.00 -38.78 -5.16
N SER A 66 48.68 -38.52 -4.05
CA SER A 66 48.05 -37.97 -2.87
C SER A 66 48.80 -36.78 -2.36
N TYR A 67 48.05 -35.77 -1.93
CA TYR A 67 48.53 -34.67 -1.11
C TYR A 67 47.82 -34.73 0.24
N SER A 68 48.58 -34.92 1.31
CA SER A 68 48.05 -35.18 2.66
C SER A 68 48.61 -34.21 3.68
N GLU A 69 47.80 -33.87 4.67
CA GLU A 69 48.25 -33.22 5.90
C GLU A 69 48.74 -34.26 6.89
N LEU A 70 49.87 -33.98 7.54
CA LEU A 70 50.40 -34.80 8.63
C LEU A 70 50.05 -34.19 9.99
N SER A 71 50.12 -35.01 11.02
CA SER A 71 49.80 -34.63 12.41
C SER A 71 50.65 -33.49 12.98
N ASP A 72 51.84 -33.23 12.43
CA ASP A 72 52.74 -32.13 12.81
C ASP A 72 52.50 -30.83 11.99
N GLY A 73 51.46 -30.80 11.15
CA GLY A 73 51.13 -29.69 10.27
C GLY A 73 51.97 -29.62 9.00
N SER A 74 52.89 -30.58 8.80
CA SER A 74 53.64 -30.73 7.56
C SER A 74 52.78 -31.42 6.49
N ARG A 75 53.27 -31.46 5.25
CA ARG A 75 52.51 -31.99 4.11
C ARG A 75 53.30 -33.07 3.40
N LEU A 76 52.59 -34.07 2.88
CA LEU A 76 53.17 -35.18 2.14
C LEU A 76 52.53 -35.26 0.75
N LEU A 77 53.35 -35.12 -0.29
CA LEU A 77 52.97 -35.32 -1.67
C LEU A 77 53.55 -36.66 -2.15
N ALA A 78 52.72 -37.65 -2.43
CA ALA A 78 53.17 -39.00 -2.76
C ALA A 78 52.61 -39.48 -4.09
N ARG A 79 53.46 -40.11 -4.90
CA ARG A 79 53.09 -40.86 -6.09
C ARG A 79 53.40 -42.34 -5.85
N THR A 80 52.37 -43.17 -5.89
CA THR A 80 52.48 -44.63 -5.76
C THR A 80 51.94 -45.34 -6.99
N VAL A 81 52.73 -46.27 -7.52
CA VAL A 81 52.40 -47.06 -8.72
C VAL A 81 52.66 -48.54 -8.44
N TYR A 82 51.75 -49.40 -8.91
CA TYR A 82 51.92 -50.84 -8.85
C TYR A 82 53.04 -51.31 -9.80
N THR A 83 53.98 -52.10 -9.30
CA THR A 83 55.16 -52.55 -10.05
C THR A 83 55.14 -54.05 -10.37
N GLY A 84 54.10 -54.77 -9.95
CA GLY A 84 53.92 -56.19 -10.25
C GLY A 84 54.52 -57.11 -9.19
N ALA A 85 55.47 -57.94 -9.60
CA ALA A 85 56.18 -58.86 -8.70
C ALA A 85 57.35 -58.15 -8.01
N ASP A 86 57.61 -58.48 -6.75
CA ASP A 86 58.81 -58.03 -6.03
C ASP A 86 60.06 -58.85 -6.41
N TYR A 87 61.18 -58.55 -5.75
CA TYR A 87 62.45 -59.26 -5.93
C TYR A 87 62.38 -60.77 -5.65
N SER A 88 61.36 -61.25 -4.92
CA SER A 88 61.13 -62.66 -4.61
C SER A 88 60.19 -63.35 -5.62
N GLY A 89 59.67 -62.61 -6.60
CA GLY A 89 58.65 -63.07 -7.53
C GLY A 89 57.23 -63.05 -6.96
N ARG A 90 57.04 -62.49 -5.75
CA ARG A 90 55.72 -62.35 -5.14
C ARG A 90 54.98 -61.16 -5.75
N TRP A 91 53.82 -61.41 -6.31
CA TRP A 91 52.92 -60.39 -6.83
C TRP A 91 52.32 -59.54 -5.71
N GLY A 92 52.20 -58.23 -5.95
CA GLY A 92 51.72 -57.28 -4.97
C GLY A 92 52.65 -56.09 -4.71
N ASN A 93 53.76 -55.99 -5.45
CA ASN A 93 54.73 -54.91 -5.25
C ASN A 93 54.21 -53.58 -5.79
N PHE A 94 54.59 -52.51 -5.11
CA PHE A 94 54.39 -51.14 -5.56
C PHE A 94 55.62 -50.31 -5.22
N HIS A 95 55.78 -49.19 -5.92
CA HIS A 95 56.78 -48.19 -5.62
C HIS A 95 56.09 -46.88 -5.30
N ALA A 96 56.37 -46.33 -4.12
CA ALA A 96 55.99 -44.99 -3.73
C ALA A 96 57.22 -44.08 -3.75
N HIS A 97 57.10 -42.93 -4.40
CA HIS A 97 58.01 -41.80 -4.29
C HIS A 97 57.22 -40.64 -3.67
N ALA A 98 57.65 -40.15 -2.52
CA ALA A 98 56.99 -39.08 -1.80
C ALA A 98 57.95 -37.93 -1.48
N VAL A 99 57.37 -36.73 -1.44
CA VAL A 99 58.02 -35.48 -1.09
C VAL A 99 57.37 -34.93 0.16
N HIS A 100 58.19 -34.68 1.18
CA HIS A 100 57.84 -34.01 2.43
C HIS A 100 58.05 -32.51 2.28
N LEU A 101 57.05 -31.73 2.70
CA LEU A 101 57.11 -30.28 2.81
C LEU A 101 56.94 -29.94 4.29
N ALA A 102 57.86 -29.17 4.86
CA ALA A 102 57.79 -28.75 6.26
C ALA A 102 56.51 -27.93 6.53
N PRO A 103 56.08 -27.76 7.80
CA PRO A 103 54.91 -26.94 8.12
C PRO A 103 55.06 -25.52 7.55
N GLY A 104 54.07 -25.09 6.75
CA GLY A 104 54.07 -23.80 6.06
C GLY A 104 54.91 -23.73 4.78
N GLU A 105 55.67 -24.78 4.43
CA GLU A 105 56.42 -24.86 3.18
C GLU A 105 55.48 -25.21 2.01
N GLN A 106 55.67 -24.52 0.88
CA GLN A 106 54.95 -24.78 -0.37
C GLN A 106 55.91 -25.30 -1.42
N LEU A 107 55.37 -25.86 -2.50
CA LEU A 107 56.19 -26.17 -3.66
C LEU A 107 56.82 -24.88 -4.23
N PRO A 108 58.02 -24.97 -4.83
CA PRO A 108 58.69 -23.83 -5.45
C PRO A 108 57.79 -23.09 -6.45
N ASP A 109 58.07 -21.80 -6.65
CA ASP A 109 57.32 -20.90 -7.53
C ASP A 109 55.81 -20.79 -7.21
N GLY A 110 55.41 -21.23 -6.01
CA GLY A 110 54.00 -21.27 -5.59
C GLY A 110 53.19 -22.29 -6.39
N ALA A 111 53.81 -23.35 -6.92
CA ALA A 111 53.09 -24.39 -7.63
C ALA A 111 52.03 -25.06 -6.72
N LEU A 112 50.85 -25.36 -7.28
CA LEU A 112 49.80 -26.06 -6.56
C LEU A 112 50.14 -27.56 -6.51
N PRO A 113 49.82 -28.29 -5.41
CA PRO A 113 50.20 -29.70 -5.27
C PRO A 113 49.74 -30.60 -6.43
N VAL A 114 48.54 -30.37 -6.95
CA VAL A 114 47.99 -31.12 -8.09
C VAL A 114 48.80 -30.95 -9.38
N SER A 115 49.45 -29.80 -9.57
CA SER A 115 50.27 -29.54 -10.76
C SER A 115 51.42 -30.52 -10.90
N ALA A 116 51.88 -31.13 -9.80
CA ALA A 116 52.92 -32.12 -9.83
C ALA A 116 52.43 -33.54 -10.23
N TRP A 117 51.15 -33.76 -10.51
CA TRP A 117 50.65 -35.06 -10.99
C TRP A 117 51.40 -35.52 -12.25
N GLU A 118 52.06 -36.67 -12.23
CA GLU A 118 52.92 -37.12 -13.35
C GLU A 118 53.99 -36.09 -13.80
N SER A 119 54.45 -35.25 -12.88
CA SER A 119 55.65 -34.43 -13.07
C SER A 119 56.85 -35.30 -13.49
N PRO A 120 57.71 -34.85 -14.42
CA PRO A 120 58.91 -35.59 -14.79
C PRO A 120 59.92 -35.74 -13.63
N GLY A 121 59.75 -35.01 -12.52
CA GLY A 121 60.56 -35.17 -11.32
C GLY A 121 60.26 -36.45 -10.52
N TRP A 122 59.18 -37.19 -10.82
CA TRP A 122 58.89 -38.44 -10.13
C TRP A 122 59.75 -39.60 -10.63
N ALA A 123 60.51 -40.21 -9.73
CA ALA A 123 61.21 -41.46 -10.01
C ALA A 123 60.23 -42.62 -10.29
N ALA A 124 60.55 -43.44 -11.30
CA ALA A 124 59.82 -44.66 -11.65
C ALA A 124 60.24 -45.89 -10.84
N ALA A 125 61.36 -45.81 -10.13
CA ALA A 125 61.90 -46.88 -9.28
C ALA A 125 62.71 -46.28 -8.13
N THR A 126 63.12 -47.12 -7.17
CA THR A 126 64.03 -46.70 -6.11
C THR A 126 65.40 -46.28 -6.68
N PRO A 127 66.00 -45.17 -6.22
CA PRO A 127 67.35 -44.78 -6.61
C PRO A 127 68.39 -45.78 -6.10
N GLN A 128 69.60 -45.73 -6.68
CA GLN A 128 70.73 -46.54 -6.21
C GLN A 128 71.36 -45.89 -4.97
N GLY A 129 71.37 -46.62 -3.85
CA GLY A 129 71.89 -46.15 -2.56
C GLY A 129 70.79 -45.60 -1.64
N ASP A 130 71.15 -45.36 -0.37
CA ASP A 130 70.20 -45.05 0.70
C ASP A 130 69.73 -43.58 0.71
N ALA A 131 70.38 -42.71 -0.06
CA ALA A 131 70.04 -41.29 -0.17
C ALA A 131 69.60 -40.93 -1.60
N PRO A 132 68.40 -40.33 -1.78
CA PRO A 132 67.92 -39.92 -3.10
C PRO A 132 68.70 -38.70 -3.64
N PRO A 133 68.80 -38.54 -4.97
CA PRO A 133 69.43 -37.36 -5.58
C PRO A 133 68.68 -36.08 -5.20
N VAL A 134 69.37 -34.94 -5.13
CA VAL A 134 68.75 -33.66 -4.73
C VAL A 134 67.63 -33.27 -5.70
N LEU A 135 66.41 -33.08 -5.17
CA LEU A 135 65.26 -32.60 -5.92
C LEU A 135 65.00 -31.13 -5.57
N ALA A 136 65.23 -30.24 -6.54
CA ALA A 136 65.05 -28.80 -6.34
C ALA A 136 63.59 -28.37 -6.50
N ALA A 137 62.84 -28.99 -7.42
CA ALA A 137 61.45 -28.67 -7.72
C ALA A 137 60.76 -29.86 -8.40
N LEU A 138 59.42 -29.84 -8.38
CA LEU A 138 58.57 -30.70 -9.19
C LEU A 138 57.91 -29.82 -10.26
N PRO A 139 58.42 -29.80 -11.51
CA PRO A 139 57.82 -28.97 -12.55
C PRO A 139 56.39 -29.43 -12.86
N PRO A 140 55.49 -28.53 -13.30
CA PRO A 140 54.12 -28.88 -13.62
C PRO A 140 54.00 -29.98 -14.69
N SER A 141 52.95 -30.79 -14.56
CA SER A 141 52.57 -31.82 -15.51
C SER A 141 52.24 -31.24 -16.88
N THR A 142 52.76 -31.85 -17.94
CA THR A 142 52.31 -31.55 -19.31
C THR A 142 50.95 -32.18 -19.64
N LEU A 143 50.45 -33.08 -18.80
CA LEU A 143 49.15 -33.75 -18.98
C LEU A 143 47.96 -32.96 -18.42
N LEU A 144 48.25 -31.87 -17.70
CA LEU A 144 47.27 -30.92 -17.15
C LEU A 144 47.35 -29.58 -17.90
N ASP A 145 47.48 -29.64 -19.22
CA ASP A 145 47.52 -28.44 -20.05
C ASP A 145 46.13 -27.77 -20.14
N PRO A 146 46.07 -26.45 -20.36
CA PRO A 146 44.80 -25.72 -20.40
C PRO A 146 43.79 -26.26 -21.42
N ALA A 147 44.23 -26.68 -22.62
CA ALA A 147 43.32 -27.17 -23.65
C ALA A 147 42.70 -28.51 -23.26
N GLY A 148 43.50 -29.40 -22.66
CA GLY A 148 43.04 -30.67 -22.09
C GLY A 148 42.04 -30.47 -20.94
N LEU A 149 42.28 -29.50 -20.05
CA LEU A 149 41.37 -29.18 -18.95
C LEU A 149 40.04 -28.60 -19.44
N ILE A 150 40.04 -27.73 -20.44
CA ILE A 150 38.82 -27.19 -21.06
C ILE A 150 38.01 -28.32 -21.70
N ALA A 151 38.65 -29.20 -22.48
CA ALA A 151 37.99 -30.35 -23.10
C ALA A 151 37.40 -31.30 -22.04
N PHE A 152 38.13 -31.52 -20.95
CA PHE A 152 37.66 -32.32 -19.83
C PHE A 152 36.44 -31.68 -19.14
N ALA A 153 36.50 -30.38 -18.82
CA ALA A 153 35.39 -29.64 -18.22
C ALA A 153 34.13 -29.69 -19.11
N ALA A 154 34.27 -29.51 -20.42
CA ALA A 154 33.17 -29.65 -21.38
C ALA A 154 32.56 -31.07 -21.36
N SER A 155 33.39 -32.11 -21.28
CA SER A 155 32.92 -33.51 -21.20
C SER A 155 32.21 -33.86 -19.89
N ARG A 156 32.46 -33.08 -18.83
CA ARG A 156 31.90 -33.27 -17.48
C ARG A 156 30.94 -32.14 -17.07
N ALA A 157 30.48 -31.32 -18.02
CA ALA A 157 29.62 -30.17 -17.77
C ALA A 157 28.39 -30.48 -16.86
N PRO A 158 27.70 -31.63 -16.98
CA PRO A 158 26.56 -31.96 -16.12
C PRO A 158 26.88 -32.04 -14.61
N TRP A 159 28.13 -32.37 -14.25
CA TRP A 159 28.56 -32.58 -12.86
C TRP A 159 29.34 -31.39 -12.28
N LEU A 160 29.88 -30.50 -13.12
CA LEU A 160 30.77 -29.41 -12.70
C LEU A 160 30.21 -28.59 -11.54
N ALA A 161 28.96 -28.11 -11.65
CA ALA A 161 28.37 -27.23 -10.64
C ALA A 161 28.16 -27.94 -9.29
N ALA A 162 27.74 -29.21 -9.31
CA ALA A 162 27.54 -30.00 -8.10
C ALA A 162 28.89 -30.30 -7.40
N VAL A 163 29.90 -30.69 -8.18
CA VAL A 163 31.26 -30.95 -7.65
C VAL A 163 31.86 -29.68 -7.07
N PHE A 164 31.81 -28.54 -7.78
CA PHE A 164 32.31 -27.27 -7.26
C PHE A 164 31.54 -26.77 -6.03
N THR A 165 30.26 -27.10 -5.89
CA THR A 165 29.48 -26.77 -4.69
C THR A 165 30.06 -27.46 -3.46
N ASP A 166 30.32 -28.76 -3.54
CA ASP A 166 30.88 -29.49 -2.42
C ASP A 166 32.35 -29.10 -2.16
N LEU A 167 33.11 -28.77 -3.21
CA LEU A 167 34.49 -28.28 -3.06
C LEU A 167 34.55 -26.86 -2.46
N GLN A 168 33.58 -26.00 -2.77
CA GLN A 168 33.40 -24.73 -2.07
C GLN A 168 33.14 -24.98 -0.58
N ARG A 169 32.18 -25.85 -0.24
CA ARG A 169 31.89 -26.19 1.17
C ARG A 169 33.11 -26.74 1.90
N GLN A 170 33.94 -27.53 1.21
CA GLN A 170 35.21 -28.02 1.75
C GLN A 170 36.22 -26.91 2.04
N ALA A 171 36.23 -25.85 1.22
CA ALA A 171 37.11 -24.70 1.41
C ALA A 171 36.63 -23.77 2.54
N GLU A 172 35.32 -23.69 2.75
CA GLU A 172 34.66 -22.87 3.79
C GLU A 172 34.61 -23.57 5.16
N ASP A 173 34.42 -24.89 5.18
CA ASP A 173 34.21 -25.69 6.39
C ASP A 173 35.04 -26.99 6.36
N GLU A 174 36.06 -27.06 7.22
CA GLU A 174 36.91 -28.24 7.40
C GLU A 174 36.15 -29.47 7.94
N THR A 175 34.94 -29.28 8.49
CA THR A 175 34.08 -30.35 8.98
C THR A 175 33.12 -30.90 7.92
N ALA A 176 33.08 -30.30 6.73
CA ALA A 176 32.21 -30.73 5.64
C ALA A 176 32.45 -32.21 5.23
N PRO A 177 31.45 -32.93 4.66
CA PRO A 177 31.66 -34.32 4.26
C PRO A 177 32.69 -34.47 3.13
N GLN A 178 33.58 -35.47 3.21
CA GLN A 178 34.62 -35.73 2.19
C GLN A 178 34.00 -35.90 0.79
N VAL A 179 34.64 -35.33 -0.22
CA VAL A 179 34.18 -35.42 -1.62
C VAL A 179 34.79 -36.66 -2.25
N VAL A 180 33.94 -37.58 -2.71
CA VAL A 180 34.37 -38.80 -3.40
C VAL A 180 34.07 -38.63 -4.88
N LEU A 181 35.12 -38.69 -5.70
CA LEU A 181 35.03 -38.61 -7.16
C LEU A 181 35.17 -40.01 -7.74
N VAL A 182 34.11 -40.50 -8.39
CA VAL A 182 34.12 -41.79 -9.07
C VAL A 182 34.39 -41.57 -10.54
N GLU A 183 35.56 -42.00 -11.00
CA GLU A 183 36.01 -41.86 -12.39
C GLU A 183 36.60 -43.18 -12.88
N ARG A 184 36.62 -43.37 -14.20
CA ARG A 184 37.19 -44.59 -14.81
C ARG A 184 38.72 -44.57 -14.82
N ASP A 185 39.32 -43.39 -14.71
CA ASP A 185 40.77 -43.18 -14.70
C ASP A 185 41.15 -42.20 -13.57
N SER A 186 42.18 -42.55 -12.81
CA SER A 186 42.82 -41.66 -11.83
C SER A 186 43.28 -40.31 -12.41
N ALA A 187 43.61 -40.26 -13.70
CA ALA A 187 43.95 -39.00 -14.38
C ALA A 187 42.77 -38.02 -14.45
N ASP A 188 41.53 -38.51 -14.57
CA ASP A 188 40.33 -37.68 -14.54
C ASP A 188 40.10 -37.07 -13.16
N VAL A 189 40.42 -37.81 -12.09
CA VAL A 189 40.40 -37.26 -10.72
C VAL A 189 41.44 -36.15 -10.56
N ALA A 190 42.65 -36.33 -11.11
CA ALA A 190 43.67 -35.27 -11.11
C ALA A 190 43.20 -34.03 -11.88
N ARG A 191 42.52 -34.20 -13.03
CA ARG A 191 41.91 -33.10 -13.79
C ARG A 191 40.82 -32.39 -12.99
N TRP A 192 39.94 -33.10 -12.28
CA TRP A 192 38.96 -32.50 -11.37
C TRP A 192 39.61 -31.62 -10.30
N VAL A 193 40.66 -32.11 -9.66
CA VAL A 193 41.41 -31.34 -8.66
C VAL A 193 42.07 -30.12 -9.32
N ALA A 194 42.60 -30.25 -10.54
CA ALA A 194 43.18 -29.14 -11.29
C ALA A 194 42.14 -28.05 -11.65
N LEU A 195 40.94 -28.45 -12.11
CA LEU A 195 39.83 -27.53 -12.37
C LEU A 195 39.43 -26.76 -11.11
N ALA A 196 39.33 -27.47 -9.98
CA ALA A 196 39.00 -26.88 -8.69
C ALA A 196 40.09 -25.91 -8.21
N SER A 197 41.35 -26.33 -8.27
CA SER A 197 42.51 -25.54 -7.89
C SER A 197 42.64 -24.23 -8.67
N ALA A 198 42.17 -24.19 -9.93
CA ALA A 198 42.14 -22.98 -10.75
C ALA A 198 40.91 -22.08 -10.49
N ALA A 199 39.78 -22.65 -10.05
CA ALA A 199 38.57 -21.90 -9.73
C ALA A 199 38.57 -21.31 -8.30
N LEU A 200 39.14 -22.04 -7.33
CA LEU A 200 39.14 -21.66 -5.92
C LEU A 200 40.11 -20.51 -5.61
N PRO A 201 39.85 -19.75 -4.53
CA PRO A 201 40.82 -18.81 -3.97
C PRO A 201 42.14 -19.51 -3.69
N ARG A 202 43.24 -18.81 -3.95
CA ARG A 202 44.59 -19.41 -3.94
C ARG A 202 44.93 -20.09 -2.61
N GLU A 203 44.55 -19.49 -1.48
CA GLU A 203 44.75 -20.10 -0.17
C GLU A 203 43.97 -21.41 0.00
N ALA A 204 42.71 -21.45 -0.42
CA ALA A 204 41.89 -22.66 -0.39
C ALA A 204 42.48 -23.75 -1.30
N ALA A 205 42.94 -23.39 -2.50
CA ALA A 205 43.56 -24.31 -3.45
C ALA A 205 44.85 -24.97 -2.88
N HIS A 206 45.64 -24.25 -2.08
CA HIS A 206 46.83 -24.81 -1.41
C HIS A 206 46.48 -25.75 -0.25
N ARG A 207 45.33 -25.57 0.41
CA ARG A 207 44.88 -26.43 1.53
C ARG A 207 44.16 -27.70 1.07
N LEU A 208 43.78 -27.79 -0.21
CA LEU A 208 43.07 -28.96 -0.73
C LEU A 208 43.92 -30.23 -0.62
N THR A 209 43.54 -31.14 0.27
CA THR A 209 44.11 -32.50 0.32
C THR A 209 43.31 -33.44 -0.56
N PHE A 210 44.00 -34.30 -1.28
CA PHE A 210 43.37 -35.21 -2.24
C PHE A 210 44.14 -36.52 -2.38
N THR A 211 43.47 -37.57 -2.85
CA THR A 211 44.09 -38.75 -3.46
C THR A 211 43.40 -39.07 -4.78
N THR A 212 44.14 -39.32 -5.86
CA THR A 212 43.57 -39.63 -7.18
C THR A 212 43.05 -41.07 -7.28
N TYR A 213 43.49 -41.96 -6.40
CA TYR A 213 43.05 -43.35 -6.37
C TYR A 213 43.24 -43.99 -4.98
N THR A 214 42.21 -44.68 -4.50
CA THR A 214 42.30 -45.65 -3.40
C THR A 214 41.24 -46.73 -3.55
N ARG A 215 41.60 -47.98 -3.18
CA ARG A 215 40.63 -49.09 -3.04
C ARG A 215 39.87 -49.04 -1.71
N ARG A 216 40.35 -48.26 -0.74
CA ARG A 216 39.81 -48.17 0.63
C ARG A 216 39.45 -46.73 1.01
N PRO A 217 38.40 -46.15 0.40
CA PRO A 217 37.97 -44.77 0.67
C PRO A 217 37.61 -44.51 2.14
N HIS A 218 37.23 -45.54 2.90
CA HIS A 218 36.92 -45.43 4.33
C HIS A 218 38.14 -45.20 5.24
N LEU A 219 39.35 -45.47 4.73
CA LEU A 219 40.63 -45.23 5.43
C LEU A 219 41.35 -43.97 4.93
N ALA A 220 40.86 -43.35 3.85
CA ALA A 220 41.47 -42.15 3.29
C ALA A 220 41.20 -40.93 4.18
N GLY A 221 42.27 -40.26 4.62
CA GLY A 221 42.21 -39.04 5.43
C GLY A 221 42.06 -37.75 4.62
N GLN A 222 42.21 -37.82 3.29
CA GLN A 222 42.17 -36.67 2.39
C GLN A 222 40.74 -36.17 2.18
N ARG A 223 40.59 -34.88 1.84
CA ARG A 223 39.27 -34.27 1.65
C ARG A 223 38.62 -34.62 0.32
N ILE A 224 39.43 -34.84 -0.71
CA ILE A 224 39.00 -35.32 -2.03
C ILE A 224 39.54 -36.74 -2.23
N VAL A 225 38.66 -37.70 -2.53
CA VAL A 225 39.01 -39.11 -2.64
C VAL A 225 38.58 -39.66 -3.99
N GLY A 226 39.54 -39.97 -4.85
CA GLY A 226 39.34 -40.65 -6.12
C GLY A 226 39.18 -42.15 -5.94
N VAL A 227 38.14 -42.71 -6.55
CA VAL A 227 37.89 -44.16 -6.56
C VAL A 227 37.47 -44.62 -7.96
N LEU A 228 37.73 -45.89 -8.26
CA LEU A 228 37.15 -46.53 -9.44
C LEU A 228 35.69 -46.94 -9.16
N PRO A 229 34.85 -47.13 -10.19
CA PRO A 229 33.41 -47.43 -10.02
C PRO A 229 33.13 -48.62 -9.10
N ASP A 230 33.93 -49.68 -9.22
CA ASP A 230 33.77 -50.89 -8.41
C ASP A 230 34.04 -50.66 -6.91
N ASP A 231 34.83 -49.65 -6.57
CA ASP A 231 35.22 -49.34 -5.20
C ASP A 231 34.33 -48.25 -4.55
N ALA A 232 33.38 -47.69 -5.31
CA ALA A 232 32.41 -46.71 -4.82
C ALA A 232 31.19 -47.33 -4.10
N HIS A 233 30.98 -48.65 -4.24
CA HIS A 233 29.83 -49.35 -3.70
C HIS A 233 29.65 -49.14 -2.19
N GLY A 234 28.45 -48.71 -1.77
CA GLY A 234 28.09 -48.50 -0.37
C GLY A 234 28.45 -47.11 0.19
N LEU A 235 29.15 -46.26 -0.55
CA LEU A 235 29.49 -44.90 -0.10
C LEU A 235 28.32 -43.93 -0.22
N ALA A 236 27.46 -44.08 -1.23
CA ALA A 236 26.35 -43.17 -1.51
C ALA A 236 25.32 -43.08 -0.36
N GLY A 237 25.18 -44.15 0.46
CA GLY A 237 24.28 -44.17 1.62
C GLY A 237 24.84 -43.48 2.88
N ALA A 238 26.12 -43.08 2.87
CA ALA A 238 26.81 -42.48 4.00
C ALA A 238 26.89 -40.95 3.89
N GLY A 239 25.80 -40.31 3.49
CA GLY A 239 25.71 -38.87 3.21
C GLY A 239 26.10 -37.91 4.34
N ARG A 240 26.31 -38.41 5.57
CA ARG A 240 26.90 -37.62 6.67
C ARG A 240 28.42 -37.52 6.59
N ARG A 241 29.08 -38.50 5.98
CA ARG A 241 30.55 -38.59 5.88
C ARG A 241 31.06 -38.31 4.47
N TYR A 242 30.30 -38.68 3.45
CA TYR A 242 30.71 -38.57 2.05
C TYR A 242 29.70 -37.81 1.19
N ARG A 243 30.23 -37.06 0.22
CA ARG A 243 29.52 -36.52 -0.94
C ARG A 243 30.06 -37.22 -2.18
N VAL A 244 29.29 -38.16 -2.73
CA VAL A 244 29.72 -39.03 -3.83
C VAL A 244 29.24 -38.48 -5.15
N HIS A 245 30.17 -38.19 -6.06
CA HIS A 245 29.90 -37.78 -7.43
C HIS A 245 30.33 -38.88 -8.38
N ASP A 246 29.35 -39.58 -8.96
CA ASP A 246 29.61 -40.59 -9.99
C ASP A 246 29.64 -39.96 -11.38
N CYS A 247 30.86 -39.62 -11.81
CA CYS A 247 31.14 -39.04 -13.12
C CYS A 247 31.44 -40.11 -14.18
N SER A 248 31.40 -41.40 -13.79
CA SER A 248 31.64 -42.55 -14.68
C SER A 248 30.35 -43.13 -15.27
N ALA A 249 29.22 -42.85 -14.63
CA ALA A 249 27.87 -43.21 -15.06
C ALA A 249 27.41 -42.34 -16.25
N PRO A 250 26.35 -42.76 -16.99
CA PRO A 250 25.69 -41.88 -17.94
C PRO A 250 25.28 -40.56 -17.27
N PRO A 251 25.31 -39.42 -17.99
CA PRO A 251 24.86 -38.17 -17.42
C PRO A 251 23.42 -38.31 -16.91
N PRO A 252 23.08 -37.69 -15.78
CA PRO A 252 21.73 -37.73 -15.25
C PRO A 252 20.73 -37.26 -16.33
N ALA A 253 19.67 -38.05 -16.53
CA ALA A 253 18.69 -37.78 -17.58
C ALA A 253 17.99 -36.42 -17.33
N PRO A 254 17.74 -35.62 -18.38
CA PRO A 254 17.06 -34.34 -18.26
C PRO A 254 15.59 -34.44 -17.79
N ASP A 255 15.01 -35.65 -17.70
CA ASP A 255 13.61 -35.88 -17.31
C ASP A 255 13.46 -36.57 -15.93
N GLY A 256 14.54 -36.67 -15.13
CA GLY A 256 14.44 -36.93 -13.69
C GLY A 256 13.77 -35.78 -12.94
N PRO A 257 13.54 -35.82 -11.60
CA PRO A 257 12.83 -34.75 -10.89
C PRO A 257 13.41 -33.41 -11.33
N THR A 258 12.56 -32.65 -12.02
CA THR A 258 12.87 -31.55 -12.95
C THR A 258 14.30 -31.02 -12.84
N PRO A 259 15.10 -30.98 -13.94
CA PRO A 259 16.32 -30.20 -13.94
C PRO A 259 15.93 -28.82 -13.44
N GLY A 260 16.60 -28.37 -12.37
CA GLY A 260 16.36 -27.04 -11.83
C GLY A 260 16.48 -26.01 -12.96
N PRO A 261 15.94 -24.79 -12.78
CA PRO A 261 15.87 -23.75 -13.82
C PRO A 261 17.22 -23.31 -14.44
N HIS A 262 18.32 -24.00 -14.15
CA HIS A 262 19.70 -23.64 -14.47
C HIS A 262 20.42 -24.70 -15.33
N GLY A 263 19.77 -25.83 -15.66
CA GLY A 263 20.30 -26.87 -16.57
C GLY A 263 21.45 -27.70 -15.99
N SER A 264 21.70 -27.60 -14.68
CA SER A 264 22.70 -28.40 -13.95
C SER A 264 22.02 -29.52 -13.18
N ALA A 265 22.68 -30.67 -13.06
CA ALA A 265 22.20 -31.74 -12.20
C ALA A 265 22.18 -31.26 -10.73
N PRO A 266 21.14 -31.58 -9.93
CA PRO A 266 21.16 -31.34 -8.50
C PRO A 266 22.31 -32.11 -7.85
N GLY A 267 22.75 -31.64 -6.67
CA GLY A 267 23.77 -32.32 -5.88
C GLY A 267 23.35 -33.74 -5.48
N PRO A 268 24.28 -34.57 -4.98
CA PRO A 268 24.00 -35.95 -4.60
C PRO A 268 22.96 -36.11 -3.47
N ASP A 269 22.65 -35.02 -2.75
CA ASP A 269 21.58 -34.94 -1.74
C ASP A 269 20.28 -34.29 -2.26
N GLY A 270 20.20 -34.00 -3.56
CA GLY A 270 19.08 -33.27 -4.18
C GLY A 270 19.12 -31.76 -3.98
N SER A 271 20.16 -31.20 -3.34
CA SER A 271 20.28 -29.75 -3.17
C SER A 271 20.63 -29.03 -4.47
N GLU A 272 20.14 -27.80 -4.62
CA GLU A 272 20.54 -26.95 -5.74
C GLU A 272 22.02 -26.57 -5.61
N PRO A 273 22.79 -26.56 -6.72
CA PRO A 273 24.18 -26.13 -6.69
C PRO A 273 24.34 -24.69 -6.19
N ALA A 274 25.42 -24.43 -5.47
CA ALA A 274 25.73 -23.09 -4.97
C ALA A 274 25.87 -22.09 -6.13
N PRO A 275 25.36 -20.85 -6.00
CA PRO A 275 25.44 -19.86 -7.07
C PRO A 275 26.85 -19.62 -7.61
N TRP A 276 27.87 -19.48 -6.76
CA TRP A 276 29.26 -19.35 -7.23
C TRP A 276 29.72 -20.55 -8.05
N ALA A 277 29.38 -21.77 -7.62
CA ALA A 277 29.75 -23.01 -8.30
C ALA A 277 29.10 -23.12 -9.69
N VAL A 278 27.86 -22.65 -9.85
CA VAL A 278 27.19 -22.57 -11.16
C VAL A 278 27.92 -21.59 -12.09
N ALA A 279 28.32 -20.41 -11.61
CA ALA A 279 29.08 -19.46 -12.40
C ALA A 279 30.45 -20.04 -12.80
N ALA A 280 31.16 -20.66 -11.86
CA ALA A 280 32.44 -21.31 -12.13
C ALA A 280 32.33 -22.44 -13.16
N ALA A 281 31.29 -23.28 -13.08
CA ALA A 281 31.02 -24.32 -14.06
C ALA A 281 30.78 -23.77 -15.47
N ARG A 282 30.05 -22.64 -15.57
CA ARG A 282 29.77 -21.97 -16.85
C ARG A 282 31.02 -21.31 -17.45
N ILE A 283 31.86 -20.68 -16.63
CA ILE A 283 33.16 -20.13 -17.03
C ILE A 283 34.06 -21.23 -17.61
N TRP A 284 34.15 -22.37 -16.93
CA TRP A 284 34.90 -23.52 -17.41
C TRP A 284 34.34 -24.08 -18.73
N SER A 285 33.03 -24.22 -18.81
CA SER A 285 32.36 -24.71 -20.03
C SER A 285 32.56 -23.78 -21.23
N ALA A 286 32.74 -22.48 -20.99
CA ALA A 286 33.05 -21.47 -22.00
C ALA A 286 34.56 -21.38 -22.33
N GLY A 287 35.43 -22.13 -21.61
CA GLY A 287 36.87 -22.06 -21.78
C GLY A 287 37.53 -20.77 -21.26
N ALA A 288 36.82 -19.99 -20.45
CA ALA A 288 37.23 -18.67 -19.99
C ALA A 288 37.87 -18.69 -18.58
N PHE A 289 38.62 -19.74 -18.24
CA PHE A 289 39.15 -19.97 -16.88
C PHE A 289 40.07 -18.84 -16.36
N GLU A 290 40.67 -18.06 -17.25
CA GLU A 290 41.47 -16.87 -16.89
C GLU A 290 40.68 -15.84 -16.07
N LEU A 291 39.34 -15.82 -16.21
CA LEU A 291 38.45 -14.93 -15.46
C LEU A 291 38.52 -15.15 -13.95
N PHE A 292 38.87 -16.36 -13.48
CA PHE A 292 38.99 -16.62 -12.05
C PHE A 292 40.08 -15.75 -11.42
N GLN A 293 41.24 -15.59 -12.06
CA GLN A 293 42.31 -14.75 -11.50
C GLN A 293 41.91 -13.28 -11.38
N HIS A 294 41.01 -12.82 -12.25
CA HIS A 294 40.45 -11.49 -12.14
C HIS A 294 39.39 -11.41 -11.03
N ALA A 295 38.47 -12.39 -10.96
CA ALA A 295 37.44 -12.47 -9.93
C ALA A 295 38.01 -12.43 -8.51
N HIS A 296 39.14 -13.10 -8.26
CA HIS A 296 39.80 -13.12 -6.95
C HIS A 296 40.42 -11.78 -6.52
N ARG A 297 40.60 -10.83 -7.44
CA ARG A 297 41.12 -9.49 -7.14
C ARG A 297 40.01 -8.48 -6.89
N LEU A 298 38.76 -8.83 -7.22
CA LEU A 298 37.60 -7.97 -7.05
C LEU A 298 37.12 -7.95 -5.59
N PRO A 299 36.53 -6.83 -5.14
CA PRO A 299 35.95 -6.74 -3.80
C PRO A 299 34.74 -7.67 -3.63
N GLY A 300 34.71 -8.38 -2.50
CA GLY A 300 33.63 -9.28 -2.10
C GLY A 300 34.11 -10.36 -1.15
N GLU A 301 33.18 -10.96 -0.40
CA GLU A 301 33.48 -12.17 0.37
C GLU A 301 33.82 -13.33 -0.58
N PRO A 302 34.73 -14.24 -0.19
CA PRO A 302 35.01 -15.44 -0.96
C PRO A 302 33.74 -16.19 -1.33
N PHE A 303 33.70 -16.75 -2.54
CA PHE A 303 32.58 -17.54 -3.06
C PHE A 303 31.23 -16.81 -3.18
N THR A 304 31.23 -15.48 -3.13
CA THR A 304 30.06 -14.70 -3.55
C THR A 304 29.86 -14.81 -5.06
N ALA A 305 28.59 -14.94 -5.50
CA ALA A 305 28.29 -15.07 -6.92
C ALA A 305 28.46 -13.77 -7.70
N GLY A 306 28.31 -12.61 -7.06
CA GLY A 306 28.31 -11.29 -7.71
C GLY A 306 29.53 -11.02 -8.60
N PRO A 307 30.76 -11.01 -8.06
CA PRO A 307 31.97 -10.71 -8.83
C PRO A 307 32.19 -11.70 -9.99
N VAL A 308 32.09 -13.00 -9.72
CA VAL A 308 32.31 -14.05 -10.74
C VAL A 308 31.23 -14.04 -11.82
N SER A 309 29.98 -13.74 -11.46
CA SER A 309 28.87 -13.65 -12.41
C SER A 309 28.97 -12.39 -13.27
N ALA A 310 29.40 -11.26 -12.68
CA ALA A 310 29.64 -10.03 -13.41
C ALA A 310 30.69 -10.25 -14.50
N LEU A 311 31.86 -10.81 -14.15
CA LEU A 311 32.92 -11.09 -15.14
C LEU A 311 32.50 -12.11 -16.21
N ALA A 312 31.77 -13.15 -15.83
CA ALA A 312 31.23 -14.10 -16.80
C ALA A 312 30.29 -13.41 -17.82
N LEU A 313 29.39 -12.54 -17.34
CA LEU A 313 28.48 -11.79 -18.20
C LEU A 313 29.21 -10.72 -19.04
N CYS A 314 30.25 -10.07 -18.49
CA CYS A 314 31.13 -9.18 -19.26
C CYS A 314 31.78 -9.92 -20.44
N ALA A 315 32.15 -11.19 -20.25
CA ALA A 315 32.73 -12.06 -21.27
C ALA A 315 31.69 -12.68 -22.23
N GLY A 316 30.40 -12.34 -22.11
CA GLY A 316 29.34 -12.86 -22.98
C GLY A 316 28.85 -14.27 -22.61
N ILE A 317 29.16 -14.75 -21.40
CA ILE A 317 28.73 -16.06 -20.93
C ILE A 317 27.33 -15.94 -20.32
N ASP A 318 26.34 -16.61 -20.91
CA ASP A 318 24.97 -16.58 -20.38
C ASP A 318 24.88 -17.33 -19.04
N LEU A 319 24.16 -16.70 -18.10
CA LEU A 319 23.92 -17.21 -16.77
C LEU A 319 22.44 -17.12 -16.41
N PRO A 320 21.96 -17.92 -15.45
CA PRO A 320 20.58 -17.84 -14.98
C PRO A 320 20.21 -16.52 -14.29
N SER A 321 18.90 -16.27 -14.11
CA SER A 321 18.36 -15.03 -13.53
C SER A 321 18.91 -14.65 -12.15
N SER A 322 19.17 -15.64 -11.28
CA SER A 322 19.75 -15.38 -9.95
C SER A 322 21.15 -14.76 -10.04
N HIS A 323 21.96 -15.23 -10.99
CA HIS A 323 23.31 -14.71 -11.26
C HIS A 323 23.29 -13.35 -11.94
N ARG A 324 22.35 -13.13 -12.87
CA ARG A 324 22.16 -11.82 -13.53
C ARG A 324 21.75 -10.76 -12.50
N THR A 325 20.84 -11.11 -11.59
CA THR A 325 20.47 -10.26 -10.44
C THR A 325 21.71 -9.97 -9.57
N ALA A 326 22.45 -10.99 -9.16
CA ALA A 326 23.64 -10.82 -8.31
C ALA A 326 24.74 -9.97 -8.97
N ALA A 327 24.97 -10.17 -10.28
CA ALA A 327 25.93 -9.38 -11.05
C ALA A 327 25.52 -7.91 -11.19
N ALA A 328 24.23 -7.65 -11.48
CA ALA A 328 23.71 -6.29 -11.58
C ALA A 328 23.82 -5.54 -10.24
N LEU A 329 23.44 -6.17 -9.14
CA LEU A 329 23.58 -5.58 -7.80
C LEU A 329 25.04 -5.32 -7.42
N TRP A 330 25.92 -6.28 -7.65
CA TRP A 330 27.35 -6.12 -7.37
C TRP A 330 27.97 -4.97 -8.18
N ALA A 331 27.61 -4.84 -9.47
CA ALA A 331 28.06 -3.74 -10.32
C ALA A 331 27.52 -2.37 -9.88
N CYS A 332 26.32 -2.31 -9.28
CA CYS A 332 25.78 -1.09 -8.66
C CYS A 332 26.59 -0.63 -7.44
N GLU A 333 27.05 -1.59 -6.63
CA GLU A 333 27.83 -1.36 -5.42
C GLU A 333 29.29 -0.98 -5.75
N HIS A 334 29.85 -1.57 -6.82
CA HIS A 334 31.27 -1.44 -7.18
C HIS A 334 31.50 -0.91 -8.62
N PRO A 335 30.93 0.26 -8.99
CA PRO A 335 30.97 0.75 -10.37
C PRO A 335 32.38 1.12 -10.88
N ALA A 336 33.36 1.28 -9.99
CA ALA A 336 34.74 1.61 -10.35
C ALA A 336 35.59 0.39 -10.71
N GLU A 337 35.11 -0.82 -10.44
CA GLU A 337 35.85 -2.07 -10.65
C GLU A 337 35.69 -2.63 -12.07
N LEU A 338 34.67 -2.18 -12.81
CA LEU A 338 34.45 -2.54 -14.21
C LEU A 338 34.88 -1.38 -15.10
N ASP A 339 35.72 -1.67 -16.10
CA ASP A 339 36.04 -0.67 -17.12
C ASP A 339 34.87 -0.46 -18.11
N GLY A 340 35.00 0.53 -19.00
CA GLY A 340 33.94 0.86 -19.95
C GLY A 340 33.62 -0.27 -20.94
N GLN A 341 34.60 -1.10 -21.30
CA GLN A 341 34.40 -2.22 -22.21
C GLN A 341 33.72 -3.40 -21.50
N GLU A 342 34.12 -3.67 -20.26
CA GLU A 342 33.51 -4.70 -19.42
C GLU A 342 32.06 -4.35 -19.09
N LEU A 343 31.79 -3.09 -18.72
CA LEU A 343 30.44 -2.62 -18.46
C LEU A 343 29.54 -2.70 -19.71
N ASP A 344 30.08 -2.36 -20.89
CA ASP A 344 29.36 -2.52 -22.16
C ASP A 344 29.03 -4.01 -22.42
N GLY A 345 30.00 -4.90 -22.21
CA GLY A 345 29.80 -6.36 -22.36
C GLY A 345 28.75 -6.90 -21.39
N LEU A 346 28.79 -6.48 -20.13
CA LEU A 346 27.81 -6.84 -19.11
C LEU A 346 26.40 -6.43 -19.56
N VAL A 347 26.21 -5.17 -19.95
CA VAL A 347 24.91 -4.65 -20.38
C VAL A 347 24.41 -5.34 -21.64
N GLN A 348 25.28 -5.63 -22.61
CA GLN A 348 24.90 -6.37 -23.82
C GLN A 348 24.36 -7.77 -23.49
N THR A 349 25.07 -8.51 -22.63
CA THR A 349 24.63 -9.85 -22.20
C THR A 349 23.36 -9.79 -21.35
N LEU A 350 23.22 -8.75 -20.51
CA LEU A 350 22.00 -8.50 -19.74
C LEU A 350 20.81 -8.05 -20.62
N ALA A 351 21.06 -7.44 -21.78
CA ALA A 351 19.99 -7.03 -22.69
C ALA A 351 19.51 -8.16 -23.60
N ALA A 352 20.30 -9.22 -23.79
CA ALA A 352 19.96 -10.32 -24.68
C ALA A 352 18.62 -11.00 -24.29
N PRO A 353 17.74 -11.29 -25.26
CA PRO A 353 16.46 -11.95 -25.01
C PRO A 353 16.67 -13.37 -24.50
N ARG A 354 15.93 -13.76 -23.45
CA ARG A 354 15.93 -15.14 -22.92
C ARG A 354 14.87 -15.99 -23.62
N GLN A 355 15.12 -17.29 -23.66
CA GLN A 355 14.12 -18.29 -24.07
C GLN A 355 13.08 -18.57 -22.97
N GLU A 356 13.34 -18.16 -21.72
CA GLU A 356 12.42 -18.32 -20.59
C GLU A 356 11.17 -17.43 -20.73
N ALA A 357 10.00 -18.00 -20.47
CA ALA A 357 8.70 -17.38 -20.73
C ALA A 357 8.38 -16.15 -19.83
N ALA A 358 8.98 -16.06 -18.63
CA ALA A 358 8.79 -14.94 -17.72
C ALA A 358 10.10 -14.61 -16.98
N VAL A 359 10.53 -13.35 -17.07
CA VAL A 359 11.67 -12.83 -16.30
C VAL A 359 11.23 -12.59 -14.85
N PRO A 360 11.95 -13.09 -13.84
CA PRO A 360 11.62 -12.82 -12.44
C PRO A 360 11.63 -11.32 -12.11
N ALA A 361 10.73 -10.88 -11.24
CA ALA A 361 10.64 -9.48 -10.82
C ALA A 361 11.95 -8.96 -10.19
N ALA A 362 12.63 -9.79 -9.39
CA ALA A 362 13.90 -9.45 -8.77
C ALA A 362 15.00 -9.11 -9.79
N GLU A 363 15.07 -9.83 -10.90
CA GLU A 363 16.01 -9.53 -11.98
C GLU A 363 15.67 -8.20 -12.63
N THR A 364 14.39 -7.96 -12.92
CA THR A 364 13.93 -6.69 -13.52
C THR A 364 14.25 -5.48 -12.64
N ALA A 365 14.05 -5.60 -11.32
CA ALA A 365 14.38 -4.56 -10.37
C ALA A 365 15.89 -4.26 -10.33
N ALA A 366 16.74 -5.30 -10.25
CA ALA A 366 18.19 -5.14 -10.26
C ALA A 366 18.70 -4.52 -11.58
N LEU A 367 18.11 -4.90 -12.72
CA LEU A 367 18.44 -4.29 -14.01
C LEU A 367 18.02 -2.81 -14.10
N ALA A 368 16.86 -2.45 -13.55
CA ALA A 368 16.41 -1.06 -13.50
C ALA A 368 17.33 -0.20 -12.62
N GLU A 369 17.81 -0.75 -11.50
CA GLU A 369 18.76 -0.08 -10.62
C GLU A 369 20.13 0.10 -11.29
N LEU A 370 20.66 -0.95 -11.92
CA LEU A 370 21.89 -0.88 -12.71
C LEU A 370 21.76 0.19 -13.79
N PHE A 371 20.67 0.17 -14.56
CA PHE A 371 20.43 1.16 -15.61
C PHE A 371 20.37 2.59 -15.06
N ALA A 372 19.70 2.82 -13.92
CA ALA A 372 19.64 4.13 -13.29
C ALA A 372 21.01 4.63 -12.81
N ARG A 373 21.89 3.71 -12.37
CA ARG A 373 23.21 4.02 -11.83
C ARG A 373 24.25 4.29 -12.91
N VAL A 374 24.30 3.44 -13.94
CA VAL A 374 25.37 3.46 -14.96
C VAL A 374 24.91 3.89 -16.35
N GLY A 375 23.59 3.95 -16.59
CA GLY A 375 23.03 4.18 -17.93
C GLY A 375 23.44 5.51 -18.57
N GLY A 376 23.76 6.53 -17.78
CA GLY A 376 24.28 7.81 -18.28
C GLY A 376 25.70 7.74 -18.84
N ASN A 377 26.48 6.71 -18.49
CA ASN A 377 27.85 6.50 -18.93
C ASN A 377 27.96 5.53 -20.13
N LEU A 378 26.85 4.86 -20.46
CA LEU A 378 26.80 3.89 -21.56
C LEU A 378 26.66 4.59 -22.91
N ARG A 379 27.18 3.95 -23.95
CA ARG A 379 26.91 4.36 -25.33
C ARG A 379 25.42 4.14 -25.65
N PRO A 380 24.76 5.04 -26.41
CA PRO A 380 23.33 4.89 -26.75
C PRO A 380 23.00 3.53 -27.39
N GLU A 381 23.92 2.99 -28.19
CA GLU A 381 23.77 1.69 -28.86
C GLU A 381 23.80 0.52 -27.87
N THR A 382 24.56 0.63 -26.77
CA THR A 382 24.61 -0.37 -25.69
C THR A 382 23.43 -0.22 -24.74
N ALA A 383 23.01 1.02 -24.45
CA ALA A 383 21.93 1.32 -23.52
C ALA A 383 20.54 0.95 -24.08
N ALA A 384 20.31 1.16 -25.38
CA ALA A 384 18.99 1.04 -25.99
C ALA A 384 18.37 -0.37 -25.87
N PRO A 385 19.11 -1.48 -26.08
CA PRO A 385 18.55 -2.83 -25.87
C PRO A 385 18.10 -3.11 -24.43
N LEU A 386 18.87 -2.68 -23.43
CA LEU A 386 18.48 -2.85 -22.02
C LEU A 386 17.29 -1.95 -21.67
N ALA A 387 17.29 -0.71 -22.15
CA ALA A 387 16.16 0.20 -21.96
C ALA A 387 14.86 -0.34 -22.60
N ALA A 388 14.95 -0.93 -23.80
CA ALA A 388 13.83 -1.58 -24.48
C ALA A 388 13.25 -2.74 -23.66
N ARG A 389 14.13 -3.56 -23.07
CA ARG A 389 13.72 -4.66 -22.18
C ARG A 389 13.02 -4.15 -20.93
N LEU A 390 13.54 -3.10 -20.28
CA LEU A 390 12.93 -2.51 -19.09
C LEU A 390 11.57 -1.86 -19.40
N LEU A 391 11.41 -1.22 -20.54
CA LEU A 391 10.12 -0.66 -20.98
C LEU A 391 9.10 -1.77 -21.27
N THR A 392 9.53 -2.85 -21.93
CA THR A 392 8.68 -4.02 -22.15
C THR A 392 8.20 -4.62 -20.83
N ALA A 393 9.11 -4.77 -19.86
CA ALA A 393 8.75 -5.22 -18.52
C ALA A 393 7.80 -4.25 -17.80
N ALA A 394 8.00 -2.94 -17.94
CA ALA A 394 7.11 -1.93 -17.35
C ALA A 394 5.68 -1.95 -17.93
N VAL A 395 5.49 -2.42 -19.17
CA VAL A 395 4.16 -2.58 -19.79
C VAL A 395 3.50 -3.89 -19.35
N ARG A 396 4.28 -4.99 -19.34
CA ARG A 396 3.76 -6.35 -19.15
C ARG A 396 3.70 -6.80 -17.68
N SER A 397 4.45 -6.17 -16.79
CA SER A 397 4.44 -6.46 -15.36
C SER A 397 3.33 -5.69 -14.63
N ASP A 398 2.72 -6.31 -13.63
CA ASP A 398 1.85 -5.62 -12.67
C ASP A 398 2.66 -4.88 -11.60
N GLU A 399 3.88 -5.33 -11.32
CA GLU A 399 4.78 -4.67 -10.38
C GLU A 399 5.36 -3.38 -10.96
N PRO A 400 5.51 -2.32 -10.14
CA PRO A 400 6.03 -1.04 -10.60
C PRO A 400 7.51 -1.15 -10.98
N VAL A 401 7.80 -1.03 -12.27
CA VAL A 401 9.17 -0.90 -12.80
C VAL A 401 9.43 0.55 -13.15
N ARG A 402 10.55 1.12 -12.70
CA ARG A 402 10.96 2.48 -13.05
C ARG A 402 11.37 2.52 -14.53
N PRO A 403 10.64 3.25 -15.41
CA PRO A 403 11.00 3.28 -16.82
C PRO A 403 12.28 4.11 -17.03
N PRO A 404 13.13 3.74 -18.00
CA PRO A 404 14.28 4.54 -18.41
C PRO A 404 13.83 5.85 -19.08
N GLU A 405 14.69 6.87 -19.07
CA GLU A 405 14.45 8.14 -19.78
C GLU A 405 14.50 7.96 -21.31
N ARG A 406 13.78 8.80 -22.06
CA ARG A 406 13.73 8.73 -23.53
C ARG A 406 15.11 8.83 -24.21
N LYS A 407 16.06 9.55 -23.60
CA LYS A 407 17.43 9.70 -24.09
C LYS A 407 18.21 8.38 -24.17
N ALA A 408 17.75 7.35 -23.44
CA ALA A 408 18.35 6.02 -23.46
C ALA A 408 18.02 5.20 -24.72
N LEU A 409 17.00 5.61 -25.47
CA LEU A 409 16.56 4.92 -26.68
C LEU A 409 17.07 5.63 -27.92
N THR A 410 17.48 4.84 -28.92
CA THR A 410 17.60 5.34 -30.28
C THR A 410 16.21 5.51 -30.90
N ASP A 411 16.07 6.39 -31.89
CA ASP A 411 14.78 6.64 -32.54
C ASP A 411 14.21 5.41 -33.26
N GLU A 412 15.07 4.53 -33.76
CA GLU A 412 14.65 3.25 -34.36
C GLU A 412 14.02 2.32 -33.31
N VAL A 413 14.71 2.11 -32.18
CA VAL A 413 14.23 1.23 -31.12
C VAL A 413 12.94 1.78 -30.50
N ALA A 414 12.85 3.09 -30.31
CA ALA A 414 11.62 3.73 -29.82
C ALA A 414 10.43 3.50 -30.77
N ARG A 415 10.64 3.64 -32.10
CA ARG A 415 9.59 3.36 -33.10
C ARG A 415 9.17 1.88 -33.11
N GLN A 416 10.12 0.96 -33.01
CA GLN A 416 9.82 -0.47 -32.96
C GLN A 416 9.00 -0.84 -31.71
N LEU A 417 9.40 -0.34 -30.53
CA LEU A 417 8.66 -0.56 -29.29
C LEU A 417 7.27 0.08 -29.33
N ALA A 418 7.13 1.26 -29.91
CA ALA A 418 5.83 1.92 -30.07
C ALA A 418 4.87 1.06 -30.92
N ALA A 419 5.38 0.43 -31.99
CA ALA A 419 4.59 -0.45 -32.84
C ALA A 419 4.23 -1.78 -32.15
N GLU A 420 5.15 -2.36 -31.37
CA GLU A 420 4.92 -3.62 -30.65
C GLU A 420 4.00 -3.44 -29.44
N LEU A 421 4.31 -2.48 -28.56
CA LEU A 421 3.66 -2.30 -27.26
C LEU A 421 2.46 -1.34 -27.32
N GLY A 422 2.28 -0.60 -28.42
CA GLY A 422 1.19 0.37 -28.58
C GLY A 422 -0.21 -0.20 -28.28
N PRO A 423 -0.59 -1.38 -28.81
CA PRO A 423 -1.88 -2.00 -28.48
C PRO A 423 -2.01 -2.38 -27.00
N GLU A 424 -0.97 -2.96 -26.39
CA GLU A 424 -0.95 -3.35 -24.97
C GLU A 424 -1.05 -2.11 -24.05
N LEU A 425 -0.31 -1.04 -24.37
CA LEU A 425 -0.35 0.24 -23.68
C LEU A 425 -1.75 0.84 -23.69
N ARG A 426 -2.36 0.94 -24.88
CA ARG A 426 -3.71 1.51 -25.04
C ARG A 426 -4.76 0.67 -24.30
N ALA A 427 -4.68 -0.66 -24.38
CA ALA A 427 -5.57 -1.56 -23.66
C ALA A 427 -5.44 -1.41 -22.13
N GLY A 428 -4.21 -1.37 -21.61
CA GLY A 428 -3.96 -1.22 -20.18
C GLY A 428 -4.33 0.17 -19.63
N ILE A 429 -4.20 1.24 -20.43
CA ILE A 429 -4.68 2.58 -20.05
C ILE A 429 -6.22 2.60 -20.01
N ALA A 430 -6.88 1.94 -20.98
CA ALA A 430 -8.33 1.88 -21.07
C ALA A 430 -8.98 0.97 -20.02
N ASP A 431 -8.23 0.02 -19.44
CA ASP A 431 -8.75 -0.97 -18.49
C ASP A 431 -9.37 -0.30 -17.23
N PRO A 432 -10.68 -0.50 -16.98
CA PRO A 432 -11.36 0.03 -15.80
C PRO A 432 -11.19 -0.81 -14.53
N ALA A 433 -10.68 -2.04 -14.62
CA ALA A 433 -10.66 -2.99 -13.50
C ALA A 433 -9.56 -2.69 -12.47
N GLY A 434 -8.47 -2.04 -12.89
CA GLY A 434 -7.43 -1.53 -12.00
C GLY A 434 -7.67 -0.07 -11.63
N GLY A 435 -7.31 0.34 -10.40
CA GLY A 435 -7.24 1.75 -10.03
C GLY A 435 -6.35 2.56 -10.97
N PHE A 436 -6.21 3.87 -10.74
CA PHE A 436 -5.55 4.76 -11.70
C PHE A 436 -4.01 4.64 -11.76
N ALA A 437 -3.35 3.99 -10.80
CA ALA A 437 -1.88 3.93 -10.72
C ALA A 437 -1.22 3.25 -11.94
N ARG A 438 -1.71 2.06 -12.34
CA ARG A 438 -1.17 1.35 -13.51
C ARG A 438 -1.43 2.12 -14.82
N PRO A 439 -2.65 2.60 -15.12
CA PRO A 439 -2.90 3.48 -16.27
C PRO A 439 -2.00 4.72 -16.34
N LEU A 440 -1.71 5.38 -15.21
CA LEU A 440 -0.79 6.53 -15.19
C LEU A 440 0.64 6.14 -15.57
N ARG A 441 1.15 5.02 -15.03
CA ARG A 441 2.48 4.50 -15.42
C ARG A 441 2.55 4.17 -16.90
N LEU A 442 1.52 3.50 -17.43
CA LEU A 442 1.44 3.16 -18.85
C LEU A 442 1.33 4.42 -19.73
N LEU A 443 0.61 5.46 -19.29
CA LEU A 443 0.53 6.74 -20.00
C LEU A 443 1.89 7.44 -20.06
N ARG A 444 2.69 7.40 -18.98
CA ARG A 444 4.07 7.91 -19.01
C ARG A 444 4.93 7.16 -20.03
N VAL A 445 4.85 5.82 -20.06
CA VAL A 445 5.57 4.99 -21.04
C VAL A 445 5.11 5.29 -22.47
N ALA A 446 3.79 5.46 -22.70
CA ALA A 446 3.25 5.87 -23.99
C ALA A 446 3.79 7.24 -24.44
N GLY A 447 3.94 8.19 -23.51
CA GLY A 447 4.57 9.49 -23.77
C GLY A 447 6.03 9.37 -24.21
N LEU A 448 6.82 8.51 -23.55
CA LEU A 448 8.21 8.23 -23.93
C LEU A 448 8.30 7.63 -25.35
N LEU A 449 7.40 6.71 -25.67
CA LEU A 449 7.36 6.03 -26.97
C LEU A 449 6.59 6.81 -28.05
N THR A 450 6.07 8.00 -27.74
CA THR A 450 5.25 8.82 -28.63
C THR A 450 4.02 8.10 -29.21
N VAL A 451 3.43 7.18 -28.42
CA VAL A 451 2.18 6.50 -28.78
C VAL A 451 1.01 7.46 -28.55
N ASP A 452 0.17 7.65 -29.57
CA ASP A 452 -1.02 8.49 -29.45
C ASP A 452 -2.05 7.81 -28.54
N CYS A 453 -2.33 8.46 -27.41
CA CYS A 453 -3.32 8.07 -26.41
C CYS A 453 -4.28 9.22 -26.10
N SER A 454 -4.38 10.24 -26.98
CA SER A 454 -5.17 11.45 -26.76
C SER A 454 -6.66 11.16 -26.49
N ASP A 455 -7.21 10.13 -27.14
CA ASP A 455 -8.58 9.64 -26.95
C ASP A 455 -8.83 8.99 -25.57
N LEU A 456 -7.77 8.54 -24.89
CA LEU A 456 -7.85 7.88 -23.59
C LEU A 456 -7.65 8.84 -22.41
N VAL A 457 -7.16 10.06 -22.66
CA VAL A 457 -6.86 11.06 -21.62
C VAL A 457 -8.13 11.48 -20.87
N THR A 458 -9.21 11.83 -21.59
CA THR A 458 -10.46 12.28 -20.96
C THR A 458 -11.13 11.18 -20.11
N PRO A 459 -11.31 9.94 -20.61
CA PRO A 459 -11.81 8.84 -19.77
C PRO A 459 -10.96 8.55 -18.54
N LEU A 460 -9.63 8.66 -18.65
CA LEU A 460 -8.73 8.49 -17.52
C LEU A 460 -8.86 9.63 -16.50
N ALA A 461 -8.94 10.88 -16.97
CA ALA A 461 -9.17 12.05 -16.12
C ALA A 461 -10.49 11.95 -15.34
N HIS A 462 -11.56 11.49 -15.99
CA HIS A 462 -12.86 11.27 -15.35
C HIS A 462 -12.76 10.25 -14.19
N ARG A 463 -12.12 9.10 -14.44
CA ARG A 463 -11.90 8.08 -13.41
C ARG A 463 -11.00 8.58 -12.28
N LEU A 464 -9.95 9.33 -12.62
CA LEU A 464 -9.04 9.93 -11.65
C LEU A 464 -9.77 10.96 -10.76
N ALA A 465 -10.59 11.84 -11.35
CA ALA A 465 -11.41 12.79 -10.62
C ALA A 465 -12.37 12.08 -9.65
N ALA A 466 -13.07 11.04 -10.12
CA ALA A 466 -13.97 10.25 -9.28
C ALA A 466 -13.22 9.57 -8.11
N ALA A 467 -12.05 8.99 -8.37
CA ALA A 467 -11.23 8.35 -7.35
C ALA A 467 -10.70 9.34 -6.31
N LEU A 468 -10.22 10.51 -6.74
CA LEU A 468 -9.74 11.57 -5.84
C LEU A 468 -10.87 12.17 -4.99
N LEU A 469 -12.08 12.30 -5.54
CA LEU A 469 -13.24 12.76 -4.78
C LEU A 469 -13.72 11.73 -3.75
N ALA A 470 -13.54 10.44 -4.02
CA ALA A 470 -13.83 9.36 -3.08
C ALA A 470 -12.75 9.26 -1.99
N ASP A 471 -11.48 9.40 -2.36
CA ASP A 471 -10.33 9.36 -1.46
C ASP A 471 -9.27 10.43 -1.83
N PRO A 472 -9.29 11.59 -1.16
CA PRO A 472 -8.29 12.64 -1.36
C PRO A 472 -6.86 12.21 -1.03
N SER A 473 -6.66 11.18 -0.20
CA SER A 473 -5.32 10.70 0.17
C SER A 473 -4.63 9.93 -0.96
N ALA A 474 -5.39 9.53 -1.98
CA ALA A 474 -4.86 8.89 -3.18
C ALA A 474 -4.00 9.85 -4.04
N TYR A 475 -4.01 11.16 -3.73
CA TYR A 475 -3.08 12.14 -4.31
C TYR A 475 -1.68 11.99 -3.69
N GLY A 476 -0.81 11.24 -4.37
CA GLY A 476 0.60 11.03 -3.98
C GLY A 476 1.62 11.71 -4.89
N GLY A 477 2.91 11.56 -4.56
CA GLY A 477 4.01 12.13 -5.34
C GLY A 477 4.07 11.61 -6.78
N GLU A 478 3.77 10.33 -7.01
CA GLU A 478 3.70 9.75 -8.36
C GLU A 478 2.59 10.40 -9.21
N LEU A 479 1.43 10.73 -8.63
CA LEU A 479 0.39 11.44 -9.38
C LEU A 479 0.85 12.86 -9.70
N HIS A 480 1.42 13.58 -8.73
CA HIS A 480 1.91 14.94 -8.91
C HIS A 480 2.94 15.05 -10.03
N GLU A 481 3.94 14.17 -10.04
CA GLU A 481 4.94 14.10 -11.12
C GLU A 481 4.29 13.79 -12.48
N THR A 482 3.31 12.88 -12.53
CA THR A 482 2.64 12.55 -13.80
C THR A 482 1.91 13.76 -14.38
N LEU A 483 1.22 14.53 -13.53
CA LEU A 483 0.50 15.73 -13.95
C LEU A 483 1.46 16.84 -14.42
N ALA A 484 2.65 16.93 -13.82
CA ALA A 484 3.70 17.85 -14.26
C ALA A 484 4.27 17.46 -15.64
N ASP A 485 4.47 16.16 -15.89
CA ASP A 485 4.97 15.64 -17.17
C ASP A 485 3.89 15.60 -18.28
N ARG A 486 2.61 15.56 -17.91
CA ARG A 486 1.45 15.43 -18.82
C ARG A 486 0.45 16.57 -18.64
N PRO A 487 0.70 17.74 -19.25
CA PRO A 487 -0.18 18.91 -19.15
C PRO A 487 -1.57 18.69 -19.78
N ASP A 488 -1.69 17.78 -20.74
CA ASP A 488 -2.94 17.35 -21.36
C ASP A 488 -3.86 16.62 -20.36
N LEU A 489 -3.29 15.67 -19.58
CA LEU A 489 -4.00 14.99 -18.50
C LEU A 489 -4.36 15.96 -17.38
N HIS A 490 -3.44 16.85 -17.00
CA HIS A 490 -3.71 17.87 -15.98
C HIS A 490 -4.89 18.76 -16.39
N THR A 491 -4.90 19.22 -17.63
CA THR A 491 -6.00 20.03 -18.17
C THR A 491 -7.33 19.27 -18.19
N ALA A 492 -7.34 18.01 -18.61
CA ALA A 492 -8.55 17.18 -18.60
C ALA A 492 -9.06 16.95 -17.15
N LEU A 493 -8.17 16.70 -16.20
CA LEU A 493 -8.51 16.53 -14.78
C LEU A 493 -9.15 17.81 -14.21
N LEU A 494 -8.59 18.98 -14.50
CA LEU A 494 -9.15 20.25 -14.02
C LEU A 494 -10.57 20.50 -14.58
N ARG A 495 -10.84 20.13 -15.85
CA ARG A 495 -12.20 20.22 -16.43
C ARG A 495 -13.19 19.28 -15.72
N GLU A 496 -12.79 18.04 -15.44
CA GLU A 496 -13.62 17.08 -14.71
C GLU A 496 -13.90 17.54 -13.27
N LEU A 497 -12.91 18.10 -12.59
CA LEU A 497 -13.07 18.66 -11.25
C LEU A 497 -13.95 19.92 -11.24
N ASP A 498 -13.91 20.77 -12.27
CA ASP A 498 -14.80 21.93 -12.41
C ASP A 498 -16.26 21.49 -12.65
N ALA A 499 -16.48 20.47 -13.47
CA ALA A 499 -17.79 19.85 -13.65
C ALA A 499 -18.30 19.20 -12.34
N ALA A 500 -17.42 18.52 -11.60
CA ALA A 500 -17.76 17.97 -10.29
C ALA A 500 -18.07 19.08 -9.26
N ALA A 501 -17.38 20.22 -9.32
CA ALA A 501 -17.64 21.37 -8.44
C ALA A 501 -19.01 21.99 -8.70
N LEU A 502 -19.49 21.99 -9.95
CA LEU A 502 -20.86 22.40 -10.27
C LEU A 502 -21.91 21.46 -9.62
N ALA A 503 -21.65 20.15 -9.60
CA ALA A 503 -22.55 19.17 -9.02
C ALA A 503 -22.52 19.17 -7.48
N GLY A 504 -21.32 19.14 -6.89
CA GLY A 504 -21.06 18.96 -5.46
C GLY A 504 -19.83 19.73 -4.98
N PRO A 505 -19.92 21.05 -4.75
CA PRO A 505 -18.74 21.88 -4.45
C PRO A 505 -18.07 21.57 -3.11
N ALA A 506 -18.80 21.03 -2.13
CA ALA A 506 -18.23 20.66 -0.83
C ALA A 506 -17.18 19.55 -0.95
N SER A 507 -17.45 18.50 -1.73
CA SER A 507 -16.51 17.38 -1.94
C SER A 507 -15.23 17.84 -2.64
N VAL A 508 -15.35 18.73 -3.62
CA VAL A 508 -14.18 19.31 -4.32
C VAL A 508 -13.38 20.21 -3.39
N THR A 509 -14.04 20.99 -2.53
CA THR A 509 -13.36 21.83 -1.54
C THR A 509 -12.52 20.99 -0.58
N VAL A 510 -13.09 19.90 -0.03
CA VAL A 510 -12.37 18.95 0.84
C VAL A 510 -11.17 18.31 0.14
N LEU A 511 -11.31 17.97 -1.16
CA LEU A 511 -10.20 17.47 -1.96
C LEU A 511 -9.08 18.52 -2.04
N LEU A 512 -9.40 19.77 -2.38
CA LEU A 512 -8.42 20.86 -2.52
C LEU A 512 -7.76 21.29 -1.20
N GLU A 513 -8.40 21.07 -0.06
CA GLU A 513 -7.81 21.26 1.27
C GLU A 513 -6.72 20.22 1.58
N ARG A 514 -6.89 18.99 1.06
CA ARG A 514 -6.05 17.83 1.39
C ARG A 514 -5.00 17.50 0.34
N ALA A 515 -5.25 17.88 -0.92
CA ALA A 515 -4.39 17.59 -2.05
C ALA A 515 -3.86 18.90 -2.67
N PRO A 516 -2.54 19.05 -2.89
CA PRO A 516 -1.96 20.21 -3.56
C PRO A 516 -2.13 20.10 -5.08
N VAL A 517 -3.39 20.17 -5.55
CA VAL A 517 -3.71 20.25 -6.99
C VAL A 517 -3.42 21.67 -7.47
N GLU A 518 -2.52 21.80 -8.45
CA GLU A 518 -2.22 23.08 -9.07
C GLU A 518 -3.39 23.53 -9.94
N LEU A 519 -4.01 24.66 -9.63
CA LEU A 519 -5.18 25.15 -10.37
C LEU A 519 -4.82 25.91 -11.66
N GLU A 520 -3.52 26.10 -11.91
CA GLU A 520 -2.99 26.74 -13.10
C GLU A 520 -2.19 25.70 -13.90
N SER A 521 -2.59 25.42 -15.15
CA SER A 521 -1.80 24.56 -16.04
C SER A 521 -0.94 25.42 -16.98
N ARG A 522 0.30 25.00 -17.24
CA ARG A 522 1.25 25.74 -18.10
C ARG A 522 0.82 25.81 -19.58
N GLU A 523 -0.04 24.89 -20.02
CA GLU A 523 -0.64 24.87 -21.37
C GLU A 523 -1.99 25.59 -21.44
N LEU A 524 -2.75 25.69 -20.34
CA LEU A 524 -3.83 26.66 -20.22
C LEU A 524 -3.21 28.06 -20.12
N GLY A 525 -2.80 28.62 -21.25
CA GLY A 525 -2.62 30.06 -21.34
C GLY A 525 -3.95 30.73 -21.02
N SER A 526 -4.18 31.14 -19.77
CA SER A 526 -5.12 32.14 -19.25
C SER A 526 -6.56 32.25 -19.83
N ARG A 527 -7.06 31.31 -20.67
CA ARG A 527 -8.25 31.52 -21.51
C ARG A 527 -9.47 30.67 -21.19
N GLU A 528 -9.35 29.45 -20.67
CA GLU A 528 -10.52 28.64 -20.36
C GLU A 528 -11.00 28.92 -18.92
N PRO A 529 -12.24 29.39 -18.73
CA PRO A 529 -12.75 29.67 -17.40
C PRO A 529 -13.09 28.35 -16.69
N LEU A 530 -12.41 28.07 -15.58
CA LEU A 530 -12.73 27.02 -14.60
C LEU A 530 -13.33 27.66 -13.34
N PRO A 531 -14.51 28.28 -13.43
CA PRO A 531 -14.97 29.21 -12.41
C PRO A 531 -15.38 28.48 -11.12
N TYR A 532 -15.97 27.28 -11.21
CA TYR A 532 -16.47 26.54 -10.05
C TYR A 532 -15.30 25.97 -9.24
N LEU A 533 -14.28 25.46 -9.92
CA LEU A 533 -13.07 24.95 -9.29
C LEU A 533 -12.29 26.07 -8.58
N ARG A 534 -12.23 27.26 -9.17
CA ARG A 534 -11.61 28.44 -8.53
C ARG A 534 -12.36 28.89 -7.28
N MET A 535 -13.69 28.87 -7.31
CA MET A 535 -14.52 29.16 -6.13
C MET A 535 -14.24 28.16 -5.00
N CYS A 536 -14.18 26.87 -5.30
CA CYS A 536 -13.84 25.83 -4.32
C CYS A 536 -12.41 25.99 -3.81
N GLY A 537 -11.45 26.31 -4.68
CA GLY A 537 -10.06 26.52 -4.31
C GLY A 537 -9.82 27.78 -3.47
N TRP A 538 -10.62 28.84 -3.66
CA TRP A 538 -10.62 30.00 -2.76
C TRP A 538 -11.14 29.60 -1.38
N LYS A 539 -12.26 28.87 -1.31
CA LYS A 539 -12.84 28.40 -0.05
C LYS A 539 -11.88 27.49 0.72
N ALA A 540 -11.23 26.55 0.03
CA ALA A 540 -10.28 25.61 0.62
C ALA A 540 -9.02 26.28 1.21
N ARG A 541 -8.59 27.42 0.65
CA ARG A 541 -7.41 28.17 1.12
C ARG A 541 -7.75 29.30 2.10
N GLY A 542 -9.03 29.60 2.26
CA GLY A 542 -9.50 30.60 3.22
C GLY A 542 -9.32 30.12 4.66
N PRO A 543 -9.22 31.04 5.65
CA PRO A 543 -9.21 30.65 7.05
C PRO A 543 -10.51 29.91 7.38
N ALA A 544 -10.39 28.69 7.94
CA ALA A 544 -11.53 27.87 8.35
C ALA A 544 -12.47 28.70 9.25
N GLY A 545 -13.70 28.91 8.76
CA GLY A 545 -14.65 29.86 9.32
C GLY A 545 -14.96 29.60 10.80
N GLY A 546 -14.57 30.54 11.66
CA GLY A 546 -15.25 30.76 12.93
C GLY A 546 -16.67 31.24 12.61
N GLY A 547 -17.68 30.51 13.11
CA GLY A 547 -19.10 30.63 12.76
C GLY A 547 -19.81 31.93 13.18
N GLY A 548 -19.23 33.10 12.89
CA GLY A 548 -19.81 34.42 13.14
C GLY A 548 -19.34 35.55 12.21
N GLY A 549 -18.69 35.23 11.08
CA GLY A 549 -18.20 36.22 10.11
C GLY A 549 -19.25 36.73 9.09
N ASP A 550 -18.92 37.81 8.38
CA ASP A 550 -19.73 38.42 7.29
C ASP A 550 -19.89 37.45 6.09
N ARG A 551 -20.95 36.65 6.10
CA ARG A 551 -21.26 35.67 5.05
C ARG A 551 -21.56 36.31 3.70
N ASN A 552 -22.08 37.55 3.68
CA ASN A 552 -22.32 38.28 2.44
C ASN A 552 -20.99 38.78 1.83
N GLY A 553 -20.05 39.21 2.67
CA GLY A 553 -18.65 39.45 2.28
C GLY A 553 -17.99 38.20 1.72
N GLU A 554 -18.21 37.05 2.36
CA GLU A 554 -17.72 35.77 1.87
C GLU A 554 -18.32 35.39 0.50
N LEU A 555 -19.64 35.56 0.31
CA LEU A 555 -20.30 35.34 -0.97
C LEU A 555 -19.66 36.16 -2.10
N ARG A 556 -19.41 37.46 -1.86
CA ARG A 556 -18.77 38.34 -2.84
C ARG A 556 -17.36 37.87 -3.18
N ALA A 557 -16.56 37.51 -2.18
CA ALA A 557 -15.21 37.02 -2.40
C ALA A 557 -15.17 35.69 -3.16
N VAL A 558 -16.10 34.76 -2.88
CA VAL A 558 -16.26 33.53 -3.65
C VAL A 558 -16.62 33.83 -5.12
N LEU A 559 -17.57 34.73 -5.37
CA LEU A 559 -17.96 35.11 -6.73
C LEU A 559 -16.83 35.82 -7.49
N GLU A 560 -16.04 36.67 -6.82
CA GLU A 560 -14.85 37.29 -7.40
C GLU A 560 -13.79 36.25 -7.79
N ALA A 561 -13.60 35.21 -6.99
CA ALA A 561 -12.65 34.14 -7.26
C ALA A 561 -12.96 33.37 -8.58
N ALA A 562 -14.23 33.30 -8.98
CA ALA A 562 -14.62 32.69 -10.26
C ALA A 562 -13.99 33.41 -11.46
N ARG A 563 -13.66 34.70 -11.33
CA ARG A 563 -13.20 35.60 -12.42
C ARG A 563 -14.16 35.68 -13.61
N VAL A 564 -15.41 35.28 -13.42
CA VAL A 564 -16.50 35.36 -14.39
C VAL A 564 -17.65 36.08 -13.71
N SER A 565 -18.26 37.04 -14.42
CA SER A 565 -19.39 37.78 -13.88
C SER A 565 -20.59 36.87 -13.65
N VAL A 566 -21.19 36.95 -12.46
CA VAL A 566 -22.43 36.23 -12.11
C VAL A 566 -23.60 36.60 -13.02
N PHE A 567 -23.60 37.81 -13.60
CA PHE A 567 -24.60 38.25 -14.55
C PHE A 567 -24.44 37.60 -15.93
N ALA A 568 -23.20 37.26 -16.32
CA ALA A 568 -22.91 36.56 -17.57
C ALA A 568 -23.10 35.04 -17.41
N HIS A 569 -22.86 34.50 -16.21
CA HIS A 569 -23.00 33.07 -15.92
C HIS A 569 -23.74 32.82 -14.60
N PRO A 570 -25.08 32.91 -14.59
CA PRO A 570 -25.89 32.81 -13.36
C PRO A 570 -25.69 31.56 -12.50
N PRO A 571 -25.40 30.35 -13.03
CA PRO A 571 -25.19 29.16 -12.18
C PRO A 571 -24.07 29.29 -11.14
N LEU A 572 -23.16 30.28 -11.29
CA LEU A 572 -22.16 30.62 -10.27
C LEU A 572 -22.80 30.95 -8.93
N LEU A 573 -23.92 31.67 -8.93
CA LEU A 573 -24.62 32.05 -7.71
C LEU A 573 -25.08 30.82 -6.91
N ARG A 574 -25.53 29.76 -7.61
CA ARG A 574 -25.95 28.50 -6.98
C ARG A 574 -24.81 27.80 -6.26
N VAL A 575 -23.65 27.74 -6.91
CA VAL A 575 -22.45 27.11 -6.34
C VAL A 575 -21.93 27.93 -5.17
N ALA A 576 -21.95 29.27 -5.28
CA ALA A 576 -21.54 30.16 -4.21
C ALA A 576 -22.43 30.02 -2.96
N PHE A 577 -23.75 29.90 -3.15
CA PHE A 577 -24.69 29.65 -2.04
C PHE A 577 -24.34 28.36 -1.28
N ARG A 578 -24.07 27.28 -2.01
CA ARG A 578 -23.69 25.98 -1.42
C ARG A 578 -22.34 26.02 -0.71
N LEU A 579 -21.40 26.86 -1.14
CA LEU A 579 -20.09 27.04 -0.51
C LEU A 579 -20.14 27.89 0.76
N VAL A 580 -20.99 28.92 0.79
CA VAL A 580 -21.09 29.86 1.92
C VAL A 580 -22.01 29.31 3.01
N TRP A 581 -23.22 28.89 2.64
CA TRP A 581 -24.23 28.44 3.61
C TRP A 581 -24.31 26.91 3.76
N GLY A 582 -23.77 26.11 2.83
CA GLY A 582 -23.78 24.66 2.96
C GLY A 582 -25.19 24.08 3.05
N SER A 583 -25.51 23.43 4.17
CA SER A 583 -26.85 22.95 4.52
C SER A 583 -27.70 23.97 5.27
N ASP A 584 -27.10 25.06 5.76
CA ASP A 584 -27.80 26.13 6.45
C ASP A 584 -28.54 27.02 5.45
N THR A 585 -29.55 27.75 5.94
CA THR A 585 -30.26 28.76 5.15
C THR A 585 -29.73 30.15 5.50
N PRO A 586 -29.64 31.09 4.54
CA PRO A 586 -29.32 32.48 4.85
C PRO A 586 -30.36 33.04 5.83
N THR A 587 -29.95 34.00 6.66
CA THR A 587 -30.91 34.74 7.48
C THR A 587 -31.79 35.61 6.57
N PRO A 588 -33.00 36.04 7.02
CA PRO A 588 -33.82 36.95 6.23
C PRO A 588 -33.10 38.24 5.82
N GLU A 589 -32.24 38.78 6.70
CA GLU A 589 -31.41 39.95 6.40
C GLU A 589 -30.37 39.67 5.31
N GLU A 590 -29.63 38.57 5.43
CA GLU A 590 -28.65 38.13 4.41
C GLU A 590 -29.34 37.92 3.05
N ALA A 591 -30.46 37.20 3.03
CA ALA A 591 -31.21 36.90 1.83
C ALA A 591 -31.74 38.16 1.11
N ARG A 592 -32.18 39.17 1.86
CA ARG A 592 -32.59 40.47 1.30
C ARG A 592 -31.43 41.22 0.69
N TYR A 593 -30.29 41.25 1.37
CA TYR A 593 -29.08 41.89 0.86
C TYR A 593 -28.68 41.29 -0.49
N VAL A 594 -28.61 39.95 -0.57
CA VAL A 594 -28.23 39.24 -1.80
C VAL A 594 -29.24 39.46 -2.92
N LEU A 595 -30.55 39.45 -2.62
CA LEU A 595 -31.61 39.72 -3.59
C LEU A 595 -31.53 41.15 -4.14
N ALA A 596 -31.25 42.13 -3.27
CA ALA A 596 -31.10 43.52 -3.65
C ALA A 596 -29.83 43.76 -4.49
N GLU A 597 -28.73 43.08 -4.18
CA GLU A 597 -27.45 43.23 -4.87
C GLU A 597 -27.44 42.56 -6.26
N THR A 598 -27.98 41.34 -6.36
CA THR A 598 -27.90 40.54 -7.61
C THR A 598 -29.15 40.63 -8.49
N GLY A 599 -30.29 41.00 -7.90
CA GLY A 599 -31.56 41.13 -8.60
C GLY A 599 -32.23 39.81 -8.96
N ALA A 600 -33.56 39.85 -9.14
CA ALA A 600 -34.37 38.66 -9.39
C ALA A 600 -34.00 37.90 -10.68
N ASP A 601 -33.48 38.61 -11.69
CA ASP A 601 -33.15 38.05 -13.01
C ASP A 601 -31.99 37.04 -12.97
N VAL A 602 -31.06 37.19 -12.03
CA VAL A 602 -29.95 36.24 -11.83
C VAL A 602 -30.42 35.02 -11.02
N HIS A 603 -31.27 35.24 -10.02
CA HIS A 603 -31.78 34.18 -9.14
C HIS A 603 -32.65 33.13 -9.85
N ARG A 604 -33.34 33.48 -10.94
CA ARG A 604 -34.17 32.52 -11.71
C ARG A 604 -33.34 31.45 -12.42
N PRO A 605 -32.41 31.78 -13.34
CA PRO A 605 -31.54 30.79 -13.99
C PRO A 605 -30.54 30.13 -13.03
N ALA A 606 -30.18 30.79 -11.93
CA ALA A 606 -29.37 30.18 -10.87
C ALA A 606 -30.16 29.22 -9.97
N GLU A 607 -31.50 29.22 -10.02
CA GLU A 607 -32.38 28.43 -9.15
C GLU A 607 -32.12 28.65 -7.65
N THR A 608 -31.71 29.85 -7.26
CA THR A 608 -31.39 30.18 -5.85
C THR A 608 -32.56 30.82 -5.09
N TRP A 609 -33.62 31.24 -5.79
CA TRP A 609 -34.82 31.81 -5.16
C TRP A 609 -35.51 30.89 -4.12
N PRO A 610 -35.50 29.53 -4.22
CA PRO A 610 -36.10 28.70 -3.17
C PRO A 610 -35.36 28.80 -1.83
N PHE A 611 -34.05 29.08 -1.85
CA PHE A 611 -33.27 29.33 -0.63
C PHE A 611 -33.72 30.64 0.04
N LEU A 612 -34.04 31.66 -0.75
CA LEU A 612 -34.56 32.93 -0.24
C LEU A 612 -35.98 32.77 0.35
N VAL A 613 -36.83 31.99 -0.31
CA VAL A 613 -38.17 31.64 0.23
C VAL A 613 -38.02 30.91 1.55
N THR A 614 -37.14 29.90 1.61
CA THR A 614 -36.87 29.15 2.84
C THR A 614 -36.35 30.06 3.95
N ALA A 615 -35.47 31.02 3.63
CA ALA A 615 -34.98 32.01 4.58
C ALA A 615 -36.12 32.88 5.15
N ALA A 616 -37.05 33.34 4.32
CA ALA A 616 -38.20 34.11 4.77
C ALA A 616 -39.12 33.29 5.69
N LEU A 617 -39.43 32.04 5.31
CA LEU A 617 -40.35 31.18 6.05
C LEU A 617 -39.74 30.68 7.38
N ASN A 618 -38.42 30.46 7.43
CA ASN A 618 -37.72 30.05 8.65
C ASN A 618 -37.17 31.23 9.47
N GLY A 619 -37.57 32.47 9.13
CA GLY A 619 -37.22 33.66 9.90
C GLY A 619 -37.67 33.56 11.35
N ARG A 620 -36.89 34.17 12.26
CA ARG A 620 -37.22 34.15 13.69
C ARG A 620 -38.52 34.93 13.94
N PRO A 621 -39.45 34.43 14.77
CA PRO A 621 -40.65 35.19 15.13
C PRO A 621 -40.29 36.55 15.75
N GLY A 622 -40.87 37.61 15.20
CA GLY A 622 -40.59 39.02 15.52
C GLY A 622 -39.63 39.73 14.56
N ASP A 623 -38.90 39.02 13.69
CA ASP A 623 -37.91 39.59 12.77
C ASP A 623 -38.56 40.42 11.65
N PRO A 624 -38.34 41.75 11.59
CA PRO A 624 -38.91 42.59 10.52
C PRO A 624 -38.32 42.30 9.14
N HIS A 625 -37.13 41.68 9.05
CA HIS A 625 -36.50 41.35 7.77
C HIS A 625 -37.23 40.19 7.08
N ALA A 626 -37.85 39.26 7.81
CA ALA A 626 -38.67 38.20 7.23
C ALA A 626 -39.91 38.77 6.51
N ASP A 627 -40.56 39.76 7.12
CA ASP A 627 -41.74 40.46 6.55
C ASP A 627 -41.39 41.20 5.26
N GLU A 628 -40.27 41.91 5.27
CA GLU A 628 -39.81 42.71 4.14
C GLU A 628 -39.29 41.82 3.01
N LEU A 629 -38.58 40.73 3.33
CA LEU A 629 -38.16 39.72 2.35
C LEU A 629 -39.36 39.07 1.68
N ALA A 630 -40.41 38.73 2.43
CA ALA A 630 -41.60 38.12 1.86
C ALA A 630 -42.28 39.03 0.82
N HIS A 631 -42.39 40.33 1.12
CA HIS A 631 -42.89 41.31 0.15
C HIS A 631 -42.00 41.41 -1.10
N GLU A 632 -40.68 41.49 -0.92
CA GLU A 632 -39.72 41.54 -2.03
C GLU A 632 -39.79 40.28 -2.90
N LEU A 633 -39.94 39.10 -2.30
CA LEU A 633 -40.07 37.82 -3.02
C LEU A 633 -41.39 37.72 -3.81
N LEU A 634 -42.51 38.15 -3.22
CA LEU A 634 -43.81 38.18 -3.91
C LEU A 634 -43.79 39.11 -5.13
N ALA A 635 -43.09 40.24 -5.04
CA ALA A 635 -42.90 41.15 -6.15
C ALA A 635 -41.92 40.61 -7.21
N ALA A 636 -40.81 40.00 -6.77
CA ALA A 636 -39.74 39.53 -7.64
C ALA A 636 -40.06 38.23 -8.40
N PHE A 637 -40.86 37.34 -7.81
CA PHE A 637 -41.11 35.97 -8.32
C PHE A 637 -42.61 35.63 -8.43
N PRO A 638 -43.42 36.42 -9.17
CA PRO A 638 -44.88 36.26 -9.18
C PRO A 638 -45.37 34.94 -9.79
N THR A 639 -44.56 34.28 -10.62
CA THR A 639 -44.95 33.05 -11.37
C THR A 639 -44.21 31.79 -10.91
N GLN A 640 -43.13 31.92 -10.14
CA GLN A 640 -42.27 30.81 -9.74
C GLN A 640 -42.64 30.20 -8.38
N LEU A 641 -43.33 30.95 -7.53
CA LEU A 641 -43.69 30.51 -6.19
C LEU A 641 -44.77 29.42 -6.24
N ARG A 642 -44.57 28.36 -5.44
CA ARG A 642 -45.60 27.33 -5.24
C ARG A 642 -46.84 27.97 -4.59
N PRO A 643 -48.05 27.44 -4.83
CA PRO A 643 -49.27 27.97 -4.20
C PRO A 643 -49.14 28.10 -2.68
N ASP A 644 -48.59 27.07 -2.02
CA ASP A 644 -48.45 27.01 -0.57
C ASP A 644 -47.41 28.03 -0.06
N ASP A 645 -46.24 28.10 -0.70
CA ASP A 645 -45.19 29.08 -0.37
C ASP A 645 -45.69 30.51 -0.58
N ARG A 646 -46.41 30.76 -1.68
CA ARG A 646 -47.00 32.07 -1.98
C ARG A 646 -48.01 32.47 -0.90
N ALA A 647 -48.86 31.55 -0.47
CA ALA A 647 -49.84 31.81 0.58
C ALA A 647 -49.16 32.06 1.95
N ALA A 648 -48.08 31.34 2.26
CA ALA A 648 -47.28 31.58 3.46
C ALA A 648 -46.53 32.91 3.43
N LEU A 649 -46.01 33.33 2.26
CA LEU A 649 -45.40 34.65 2.09
C LEU A 649 -46.43 35.78 2.19
N LEU A 650 -47.66 35.57 1.71
CA LEU A 650 -48.77 36.53 1.87
C LEU A 650 -49.17 36.73 3.34
N LEU A 651 -49.03 35.69 4.17
CA LEU A 651 -49.20 35.82 5.62
C LEU A 651 -48.13 36.72 6.26
N LEU A 652 -46.87 36.59 5.84
CA LEU A 652 -45.77 37.47 6.29
C LEU A 652 -45.92 38.91 5.75
N GLU A 653 -46.34 39.08 4.49
CA GLU A 653 -46.67 40.40 3.94
C GLU A 653 -47.82 41.05 4.72
N PHE A 654 -48.82 40.28 5.14
CA PHE A 654 -49.87 40.80 6.00
C PHE A 654 -49.35 41.23 7.38
N ALA A 655 -48.39 40.51 7.97
CA ALA A 655 -47.70 40.96 9.18
C ALA A 655 -46.92 42.27 8.97
N ARG A 656 -46.32 42.47 7.79
CA ARG A 656 -45.70 43.73 7.37
C ARG A 656 -46.72 44.87 7.35
N ASP A 657 -47.87 44.67 6.72
CA ASP A 657 -48.95 45.66 6.61
C ASP A 657 -49.47 46.08 8.00
N LEU A 658 -49.63 45.09 8.90
CA LEU A 658 -50.04 45.32 10.29
C LEU A 658 -49.00 46.14 11.07
N ARG A 659 -47.70 45.89 10.84
CA ARG A 659 -46.60 46.66 11.44
C ARG A 659 -46.57 48.10 10.93
N ALA A 660 -46.74 48.29 9.62
CA ALA A 660 -46.75 49.61 8.98
C ALA A 660 -48.02 50.44 9.30
N GLY A 661 -49.06 49.81 9.89
CA GLY A 661 -50.33 50.46 10.18
C GLY A 661 -51.21 50.67 8.93
N GLY A 662 -50.89 50.01 7.81
CA GLY A 662 -51.60 50.13 6.53
C GLY A 662 -52.77 49.16 6.35
N ALA A 663 -52.94 48.20 7.26
CA ALA A 663 -54.03 47.22 7.20
C ALA A 663 -55.38 47.81 7.63
N GLY A 664 -56.34 47.92 6.70
CA GLY A 664 -57.74 48.25 7.02
C GLY A 664 -58.42 47.21 7.92
N PRO A 665 -59.59 47.52 8.50
CA PRO A 665 -60.32 46.61 9.40
C PRO A 665 -60.69 45.29 8.70
N GLY A 666 -60.90 44.23 9.48
CA GLY A 666 -61.10 42.84 9.06
C GLY A 666 -59.83 41.98 9.18
N TRP A 667 -58.98 42.23 10.18
CA TRP A 667 -57.68 41.58 10.31
C TRP A 667 -57.79 40.08 10.57
N VAL A 668 -58.69 39.68 11.48
CA VAL A 668 -58.87 38.27 11.85
C VAL A 668 -59.43 37.47 10.68
N ASP A 669 -60.45 37.99 10.00
CA ASP A 669 -61.04 37.34 8.82
C ASP A 669 -60.03 37.22 7.66
N ARG A 670 -59.23 38.27 7.41
CA ARG A 670 -58.15 38.25 6.41
C ARG A 670 -57.08 37.21 6.76
N TYR A 671 -56.66 37.14 8.02
CA TYR A 671 -55.74 36.11 8.51
C TYR A 671 -56.30 34.70 8.30
N LEU A 672 -57.54 34.43 8.69
CA LEU A 672 -58.16 33.11 8.53
C LEU A 672 -58.29 32.71 7.05
N GLY A 673 -58.60 33.66 6.17
CA GLY A 673 -58.62 33.44 4.73
C GLY A 673 -57.24 33.06 4.17
N LEU A 674 -56.20 33.80 4.55
CA LEU A 674 -54.82 33.53 4.14
C LEU A 674 -54.29 32.21 4.73
N ARG A 675 -54.60 31.92 6.00
CA ARG A 675 -54.21 30.67 6.68
C ARG A 675 -54.76 29.44 5.96
N ARG A 676 -56.04 29.44 5.60
CA ARG A 676 -56.67 28.32 4.85
C ARG A 676 -56.01 28.09 3.49
N ALA A 677 -55.55 29.15 2.84
CA ALA A 677 -54.87 29.07 1.55
C ALA A 677 -53.42 28.56 1.66
N ALA A 678 -52.83 28.62 2.86
CA ALA A 678 -51.44 28.28 3.13
C ALA A 678 -51.25 26.94 3.87
N GLU A 679 -52.32 26.16 4.09
CA GLU A 679 -52.22 24.89 4.82
C GLU A 679 -51.51 23.80 4.00
N PRO A 680 -50.47 23.12 4.56
CA PRO A 680 -49.93 23.26 5.92
C PRO A 680 -48.98 24.46 6.09
N VAL A 681 -49.23 25.29 7.12
CA VAL A 681 -48.44 26.51 7.39
C VAL A 681 -47.21 26.20 8.24
N ASN A 682 -46.06 26.80 7.92
CA ASN A 682 -44.87 26.75 8.76
C ASN A 682 -45.16 27.34 10.17
N PRO A 683 -44.90 26.61 11.27
CA PRO A 683 -45.17 27.09 12.63
C PRO A 683 -44.51 28.43 12.98
N THR A 684 -43.32 28.73 12.45
CA THR A 684 -42.62 30.00 12.69
C THR A 684 -43.37 31.18 12.08
N VAL A 685 -43.88 31.02 10.85
CA VAL A 685 -44.72 32.01 10.17
C VAL A 685 -46.00 32.24 10.95
N LEU A 686 -46.64 31.14 11.40
CA LEU A 686 -47.87 31.22 12.18
C LEU A 686 -47.66 31.95 13.51
N GLU A 687 -46.60 31.61 14.25
CA GLU A 687 -46.24 32.27 15.49
C GLU A 687 -45.96 33.77 15.28
N HIS A 688 -45.24 34.10 14.22
CA HIS A 688 -44.90 35.48 13.86
C HIS A 688 -46.15 36.32 13.58
N VAL A 689 -47.02 35.85 12.69
CA VAL A 689 -48.23 36.57 12.26
C VAL A 689 -49.24 36.66 13.39
N CYS A 690 -49.49 35.56 14.12
CA CYS A 690 -50.36 35.56 15.28
C CYS A 690 -49.85 36.49 16.38
N GLY A 691 -48.54 36.51 16.64
CA GLY A 691 -47.92 37.42 17.60
C GLY A 691 -48.10 38.89 17.21
N ARG A 692 -47.99 39.22 15.91
CA ARG A 692 -48.24 40.57 15.39
C ARG A 692 -49.70 40.99 15.53
N ILE A 693 -50.64 40.13 15.13
CA ILE A 693 -52.08 40.39 15.29
C ILE A 693 -52.42 40.58 16.77
N ALA A 694 -51.94 39.70 17.64
CA ALA A 694 -52.16 39.76 19.08
C ALA A 694 -51.71 41.10 19.70
N ARG A 695 -50.47 41.52 19.42
CA ARG A 695 -49.95 42.82 19.90
C ARG A 695 -50.74 44.00 19.34
N ARG A 696 -51.19 43.94 18.09
CA ARG A 696 -52.03 44.99 17.50
C ARG A 696 -53.40 45.07 18.18
N LEU A 697 -54.07 43.95 18.42
CA LEU A 697 -55.35 43.89 19.15
C LEU A 697 -55.23 44.49 20.57
N LEU A 698 -54.08 44.32 21.22
CA LEU A 698 -53.82 44.83 22.55
C LEU A 698 -53.48 46.32 22.57
N THR A 699 -52.98 46.90 21.48
CA THR A 699 -52.51 48.29 21.43
C THR A 699 -53.49 49.24 20.74
N ASP A 700 -54.31 48.75 19.81
CA ASP A 700 -55.25 49.59 19.05
C ASP A 700 -56.57 49.82 19.83
N PRO A 701 -56.92 51.09 20.17
CA PRO A 701 -58.11 51.41 20.94
C PRO A 701 -59.44 51.12 20.21
N GLY A 702 -59.42 50.83 18.90
CA GLY A 702 -60.59 50.47 18.10
C GLY A 702 -60.78 48.97 17.83
N ALA A 703 -59.92 48.10 18.37
CA ALA A 703 -59.87 46.67 18.02
C ALA A 703 -60.99 45.79 18.61
N GLY A 704 -62.03 46.36 19.24
CA GLY A 704 -63.09 45.58 19.89
C GLY A 704 -63.81 44.60 18.96
N ARG A 705 -64.12 45.03 17.73
CA ARG A 705 -64.75 44.15 16.71
C ARG A 705 -63.82 43.04 16.25
N GLU A 706 -62.53 43.32 16.10
CA GLU A 706 -61.53 42.31 15.72
C GLU A 706 -61.32 41.28 16.84
N LEU A 707 -61.39 41.71 18.09
CA LEU A 707 -61.35 40.81 19.24
C LEU A 707 -62.59 39.91 19.26
N ASP A 708 -63.78 40.43 18.95
CA ASP A 708 -64.99 39.61 18.78
C ASP A 708 -64.82 38.57 17.67
N ASP A 709 -64.17 38.94 16.56
CA ASP A 709 -63.86 38.04 15.44
C ASP A 709 -62.88 36.94 15.86
N LEU A 710 -61.84 37.27 16.63
CA LEU A 710 -60.92 36.30 17.24
C LEU A 710 -61.71 35.29 18.11
N ILE A 711 -62.58 35.79 18.98
CA ILE A 711 -63.36 34.95 19.90
C ILE A 711 -64.28 34.00 19.12
N ARG A 712 -64.90 34.49 18.05
CA ARG A 712 -65.79 33.69 17.18
C ARG A 712 -65.02 32.68 16.33
N SER A 713 -63.79 32.99 15.92
CA SER A 713 -62.97 32.11 15.06
C SER A 713 -62.62 30.76 15.68
N ARG A 714 -62.54 30.69 17.02
CA ARG A 714 -62.05 29.53 17.80
C ARG A 714 -60.64 29.06 17.41
N ASP A 715 -59.85 29.91 16.75
CA ASP A 715 -58.46 29.61 16.37
C ASP A 715 -57.56 29.51 17.61
N ALA A 716 -57.00 28.32 17.85
CA ALA A 716 -56.24 28.05 19.07
C ALA A 716 -54.88 28.77 19.10
N ASP A 717 -54.21 28.89 17.95
CA ASP A 717 -52.89 29.49 17.83
C ASP A 717 -52.95 31.00 18.05
N LEU A 718 -53.96 31.66 17.46
CA LEU A 718 -54.17 33.09 17.63
C LEU A 718 -54.65 33.43 19.05
N CYS A 719 -55.50 32.59 19.65
CA CYS A 719 -55.87 32.73 21.07
C CYS A 719 -54.65 32.59 21.99
N ALA A 720 -53.77 31.62 21.75
CA ALA A 720 -52.56 31.40 22.54
C ALA A 720 -51.55 32.55 22.36
N ALA A 721 -51.39 33.08 21.14
CA ALA A 721 -50.56 34.25 20.87
C ALA A 721 -51.10 35.51 21.56
N TYR A 722 -52.43 35.70 21.57
CA TYR A 722 -53.08 36.78 22.31
C TYR A 722 -52.82 36.68 23.81
N GLU A 723 -52.94 35.49 24.39
CA GLU A 723 -52.61 35.27 25.79
C GLU A 723 -51.16 35.62 26.11
N ARG A 724 -50.22 35.17 25.27
CA ARG A 724 -48.79 35.43 25.44
C ARG A 724 -48.48 36.93 25.35
N ALA A 725 -49.03 37.61 24.34
CA ALA A 725 -48.83 39.05 24.14
C ALA A 725 -49.42 39.87 25.29
N ALA A 726 -50.57 39.46 25.85
CA ALA A 726 -51.19 40.14 26.98
C ALA A 726 -50.40 40.02 28.29
N ARG A 727 -49.48 39.05 28.38
CA ARG A 727 -48.57 38.85 29.51
C ARG A 727 -47.24 39.59 29.34
N GLU A 728 -47.01 40.29 28.22
CA GLU A 728 -45.81 41.09 28.01
C GLU A 728 -45.76 42.29 28.98
N ASP A 729 -44.56 42.67 29.39
CA ASP A 729 -44.33 43.77 30.35
C ASP A 729 -44.87 45.11 29.87
N THR A 730 -44.97 45.30 28.55
CA THR A 730 -45.56 46.48 27.91
C THR A 730 -47.04 46.63 28.26
N VAL A 731 -47.80 45.54 28.15
CA VAL A 731 -49.23 45.49 28.48
C VAL A 731 -49.41 45.63 29.99
N HIS A 732 -48.59 44.94 30.79
CA HIS A 732 -48.64 45.08 32.24
C HIS A 732 -48.37 46.54 32.69
N SER A 733 -47.33 47.17 32.13
CA SER A 733 -47.01 48.57 32.38
C SER A 733 -48.15 49.50 31.98
N GLN A 734 -48.81 49.25 30.85
CA GLN A 734 -49.94 50.07 30.39
C GLN A 734 -51.18 49.91 31.30
N LEU A 735 -51.48 48.68 31.73
CA LEU A 735 -52.56 48.41 32.70
C LEU A 735 -52.38 49.16 34.02
N LEU A 736 -51.13 49.36 34.47
CA LEU A 736 -50.83 50.09 35.69
C LEU A 736 -50.83 51.62 35.52
N ARG A 737 -50.52 52.13 34.33
CA ARG A 737 -50.44 53.58 34.05
C ARG A 737 -51.76 54.19 33.59
N GLU A 738 -52.62 53.41 32.93
CA GLU A 738 -53.81 53.91 32.24
C GLU A 738 -55.10 53.22 32.72
N PRO A 739 -55.83 53.83 33.69
CA PRO A 739 -57.09 53.27 34.20
C PRO A 739 -58.16 53.03 33.13
N ARG A 740 -58.16 53.81 32.05
CA ARG A 740 -59.09 53.63 30.92
C ARG A 740 -58.77 52.35 30.15
N TYR A 741 -57.49 52.10 29.85
CA TYR A 741 -57.03 50.89 29.18
C TYR A 741 -57.34 49.64 30.01
N PHE A 742 -57.18 49.71 31.34
CA PHE A 742 -57.61 48.62 32.22
C PHE A 742 -59.12 48.35 32.11
N ALA A 743 -59.95 49.40 32.12
CA ALA A 743 -61.39 49.28 31.97
C ALA A 743 -61.80 48.70 30.59
N ASP A 744 -61.12 49.10 29.50
CA ASP A 744 -61.23 48.45 28.18
C ASP A 744 -60.92 46.95 28.27
N ARG A 745 -59.75 46.63 28.82
CA ARG A 745 -59.29 45.30 29.30
C ARG A 745 -60.41 44.42 29.83
N PHE A 746 -60.98 44.92 30.91
CA PHE A 746 -61.95 44.21 31.71
C PHE A 746 -63.28 44.00 30.98
N VAL A 747 -63.73 44.98 30.20
CA VAL A 747 -64.96 44.87 29.41
C VAL A 747 -64.77 43.87 28.27
N ASP A 748 -63.72 44.02 27.50
CA ASP A 748 -63.40 43.20 26.33
C ASP A 748 -63.28 41.71 26.70
N TRP A 749 -62.52 41.39 27.76
CA TRP A 749 -62.33 40.01 28.21
C TRP A 749 -63.57 39.42 28.92
N ASN A 750 -64.55 40.24 29.29
CA ASN A 750 -65.83 39.79 29.86
C ASN A 750 -67.02 39.86 28.90
N ALA A 751 -66.86 40.41 27.70
CA ALA A 751 -67.95 40.56 26.73
C ALA A 751 -68.56 39.21 26.29
N HIS A 752 -67.76 38.13 26.29
CA HIS A 752 -68.17 36.81 25.79
C HIS A 752 -68.00 35.68 26.83
N PRO A 753 -68.81 35.65 27.90
CA PRO A 753 -68.65 34.67 28.96
C PRO A 753 -69.04 33.23 28.56
N GLN A 754 -69.83 33.08 27.48
CA GLN A 754 -70.32 31.80 26.95
C GLN A 754 -69.47 31.25 25.80
N ALA A 755 -68.42 31.96 25.37
CA ALA A 755 -67.52 31.49 24.33
C ALA A 755 -66.66 30.32 24.85
N GLY A 756 -67.16 29.09 24.68
CA GLY A 756 -66.43 27.86 24.97
C GLY A 756 -65.29 27.59 23.96
N GLY A 757 -64.37 26.67 24.29
CA GLY A 757 -63.24 26.30 23.45
C GLY A 757 -61.92 26.96 23.87
N ALA A 758 -61.09 27.38 22.90
CA ALA A 758 -59.77 27.99 23.14
C ALA A 758 -59.87 29.31 23.94
N TRP A 759 -60.82 30.18 23.59
CA TRP A 759 -61.01 31.47 24.27
C TRP A 759 -61.40 31.32 25.74
N GLY A 760 -62.25 30.37 26.10
CA GLY A 760 -62.67 30.17 27.50
C GLY A 760 -61.50 29.90 28.46
N LYS A 761 -60.47 29.17 27.98
CA LYS A 761 -59.22 28.93 28.73
C LYS A 761 -58.38 30.21 28.83
N VAL A 762 -58.15 30.88 27.70
CA VAL A 762 -57.37 32.13 27.63
C VAL A 762 -58.01 33.22 28.50
N ARG A 763 -59.32 33.43 28.41
CA ARG A 763 -60.08 34.39 29.21
C ARG A 763 -59.87 34.20 30.71
N GLY A 764 -60.01 32.97 31.21
CA GLY A 764 -59.77 32.68 32.63
C GLY A 764 -58.34 33.03 33.05
N SER A 765 -57.38 32.64 32.21
CA SER A 765 -55.95 32.93 32.39
C SER A 765 -55.64 34.43 32.40
N LEU A 766 -56.29 35.22 31.54
CA LEU A 766 -56.12 36.67 31.45
C LEU A 766 -56.74 37.42 32.63
N LEU A 767 -57.97 37.06 33.03
CA LEU A 767 -58.62 37.67 34.18
C LEU A 767 -57.85 37.38 35.47
N ASP A 768 -57.55 36.10 35.74
CA ASP A 768 -56.93 35.69 37.00
C ASP A 768 -55.41 35.93 37.04
N GLY A 769 -54.75 35.80 35.89
CA GLY A 769 -53.29 35.86 35.77
C GLY A 769 -52.71 37.18 35.26
N VAL A 770 -53.52 38.07 34.65
CA VAL A 770 -53.06 39.39 34.16
C VAL A 770 -53.79 40.54 34.86
N LEU A 771 -55.13 40.61 34.78
CA LEU A 771 -55.87 41.73 35.38
C LEU A 771 -55.86 41.70 36.90
N ARG A 772 -56.02 40.54 37.54
CA ARG A 772 -56.07 40.47 39.02
C ARG A 772 -54.75 40.88 39.67
N PRO A 773 -53.57 40.43 39.20
CA PRO A 773 -52.30 40.96 39.68
C PRO A 773 -52.15 42.46 39.46
N ALA A 774 -52.51 42.97 38.27
CA ALA A 774 -52.46 44.40 37.98
C ALA A 774 -53.40 45.22 38.90
N ALA A 775 -54.64 44.78 39.12
CA ALA A 775 -55.59 45.42 40.02
C ALA A 775 -55.09 45.48 41.48
N ARG A 776 -54.33 44.48 41.93
CA ARG A 776 -53.72 44.46 43.28
C ARG A 776 -52.54 45.41 43.41
N ALA A 777 -51.88 45.74 42.30
CA ALA A 777 -50.73 46.63 42.26
C ALA A 777 -51.11 48.11 42.05
N LEU A 778 -52.35 48.38 41.60
CA LEU A 778 -52.88 49.75 41.47
C LEU A 778 -53.10 50.42 42.84
N ALA A 779 -52.88 51.73 42.90
CA ALA A 779 -53.28 52.55 44.04
C ALA A 779 -54.82 52.65 44.13
N ALA A 780 -55.33 52.99 45.32
CA ALA A 780 -56.78 53.12 45.54
C ALA A 780 -57.44 54.18 44.63
N GLU A 781 -56.70 55.26 44.31
CA GLU A 781 -57.15 56.33 43.41
C GLU A 781 -57.30 55.83 41.97
N ASP A 782 -56.32 55.09 41.45
CA ASP A 782 -56.35 54.50 40.12
C ASP A 782 -57.42 53.43 39.99
N LEU A 783 -57.61 52.60 41.03
CA LEU A 783 -58.69 51.61 41.09
C LEU A 783 -60.09 52.27 41.03
N ALA A 784 -60.27 53.39 41.72
CA ALA A 784 -61.50 54.19 41.65
C ALA A 784 -61.68 54.82 40.26
N ALA A 785 -60.60 55.24 39.60
CA ALA A 785 -60.62 55.75 38.23
C ALA A 785 -61.00 54.65 37.21
N VAL A 786 -60.55 53.40 37.40
CA VAL A 786 -60.99 52.23 36.62
C VAL A 786 -62.49 52.02 36.80
N GLU A 787 -62.98 52.02 38.03
CA GLU A 787 -64.41 51.81 38.32
C GLU A 787 -65.28 52.93 37.71
N ALA A 788 -64.83 54.18 37.80
CA ALA A 788 -65.50 55.31 37.16
C ALA A 788 -65.50 55.20 35.62
N ALA A 789 -64.42 54.69 35.02
CA ALA A 789 -64.35 54.43 33.58
C ALA A 789 -65.30 53.30 33.15
N LEU A 790 -65.47 52.26 33.98
CA LEU A 790 -66.42 51.17 33.74
C LEU A 790 -67.88 51.63 33.91
N ALA A 791 -68.18 52.43 34.94
CA ALA A 791 -69.52 52.97 35.18
C ALA A 791 -70.02 53.82 34.02
N LYS A 792 -69.12 54.58 33.36
CA LYS A 792 -69.42 55.36 32.15
C LYS A 792 -69.83 54.50 30.95
N ARG A 793 -69.44 53.23 30.92
CA ARG A 793 -69.78 52.26 29.85
C ARG A 793 -71.07 51.48 30.16
N GLY A 794 -71.48 51.46 31.42
CA GLY A 794 -72.71 50.84 31.88
C GLY A 794 -72.61 50.40 33.34
N ALA A 795 -73.66 50.65 34.13
CA ALA A 795 -73.68 50.32 35.56
C ALA A 795 -73.34 48.85 35.86
N ARG A 796 -73.77 47.94 34.98
CA ARG A 796 -73.49 46.51 35.06
C ARG A 796 -72.00 46.16 35.02
N HIS A 797 -71.19 46.86 34.23
CA HIS A 797 -69.74 46.59 34.14
C HIS A 797 -69.00 46.96 35.43
N ALA A 798 -69.41 48.05 36.08
CA ALA A 798 -68.87 48.44 37.39
C ALA A 798 -69.28 47.44 38.49
N GLU A 799 -70.52 46.93 38.45
CA GLU A 799 -70.99 45.89 39.38
C GLU A 799 -70.23 44.57 39.20
N ASP A 800 -70.04 44.13 37.95
CA ASP A 800 -69.30 42.90 37.61
C ASP A 800 -67.82 43.02 38.05
N PHE A 801 -67.20 44.20 37.90
CA PHE A 801 -65.85 44.49 38.38
C PHE A 801 -65.75 44.44 39.91
N ARG A 802 -66.68 45.07 40.64
CA ARG A 802 -66.73 44.97 42.11
C ARG A 802 -66.91 43.53 42.57
N ALA A 803 -67.75 42.75 41.90
CA ALA A 803 -67.98 41.35 42.24
C ALA A 803 -66.73 40.49 42.01
N TRP A 804 -65.98 40.77 40.94
CA TRP A 804 -64.74 40.07 40.59
C TRP A 804 -63.53 40.48 41.46
N ASN A 805 -63.44 41.74 41.91
CA ASN A 805 -62.31 42.28 42.67
C ASN A 805 -62.39 42.08 44.21
N ARG A 806 -63.46 41.44 44.74
CA ARG A 806 -63.61 41.23 46.20
C ARG A 806 -62.57 40.25 46.77
N PRO A 807 -61.94 40.56 47.93
CA PRO A 807 -61.06 39.62 48.63
C PRO A 807 -61.81 38.34 49.02
N GLY A 808 -61.29 37.16 48.64
CA GLY A 808 -61.86 35.86 49.01
C GLY A 808 -62.87 35.25 48.01
N ALA A 809 -63.10 35.86 46.86
CA ALA A 809 -63.91 35.27 45.79
C ALA A 809 -63.12 34.20 45.00
N LEU A 810 -62.91 33.02 45.58
CA LEU A 810 -62.50 31.84 44.82
C LEU A 810 -63.67 31.35 43.96
N SER A 811 -63.56 31.52 42.64
CA SER A 811 -64.17 30.69 41.60
C SER A 811 -65.66 30.35 41.73
N ARG A 812 -66.57 31.34 41.68
CA ARG A 812 -68.03 31.09 41.60
C ARG A 812 -68.83 31.98 40.64
N LEU A 813 -68.25 32.38 39.51
CA LEU A 813 -68.99 33.04 38.41
C LEU A 813 -69.23 32.14 37.19
N GLY A 814 -68.64 30.94 37.14
CA GLY A 814 -68.81 29.99 36.03
C GLY A 814 -70.04 29.07 36.10
N LEU A 815 -70.90 29.17 37.12
CA LEU A 815 -71.99 28.19 37.37
C LEU A 815 -73.40 28.78 37.47
N ARG A 816 -73.60 30.08 37.20
CA ARG A 816 -74.91 30.74 37.38
C ARG A 816 -75.72 31.03 36.10
N PHE A 817 -75.21 30.65 34.92
CA PHE A 817 -75.89 30.89 33.63
C PHE A 817 -76.02 29.64 32.72
N GLY A 818 -75.95 28.44 33.27
CA GLY A 818 -76.16 27.18 32.52
C GLY A 818 -77.22 26.30 33.18
N GLY A 819 -78.50 26.59 32.91
CA GLY A 819 -79.62 25.76 33.33
C GLY A 819 -80.09 24.83 32.20
N ARG A 820 -80.01 23.53 32.47
CA ARG A 820 -80.78 22.40 31.89
C ARG A 820 -80.82 22.25 30.36
N ASP A 821 -80.09 21.24 29.90
CA ASP A 821 -80.79 20.10 29.30
C ASP A 821 -80.18 18.75 29.72
N SER A 822 -80.97 17.70 29.52
CA SER A 822 -81.03 16.53 30.37
C SER A 822 -80.50 15.23 29.74
N ARG A 823 -79.77 14.47 30.59
CA ARG A 823 -79.75 12.99 30.74
C ARG A 823 -79.37 12.08 29.55
N ALA A 824 -78.33 11.26 29.77
CA ALA A 824 -78.43 9.79 29.86
C ALA A 824 -77.16 9.16 30.49
N GLY A 825 -77.35 8.14 31.34
CA GLY A 825 -76.38 7.08 31.66
C GLY A 825 -75.16 7.34 32.56
N ARG A 826 -75.33 7.50 33.88
CA ARG A 826 -74.32 7.07 34.88
C ARG A 826 -74.83 5.81 35.57
N THR A 827 -74.04 4.74 35.57
CA THR A 827 -73.92 3.85 36.74
C THR A 827 -72.51 3.97 37.30
N ALA A 828 -72.47 3.97 38.62
CA ALA A 828 -71.51 4.64 39.46
C ALA A 828 -70.40 3.68 39.96
N PRO A 829 -69.36 4.24 40.62
CA PRO A 829 -68.04 3.64 40.78
C PRO A 829 -67.79 3.14 42.22
N ARG A 830 -66.64 2.49 42.42
CA ARG A 830 -65.83 2.42 43.66
C ARG A 830 -64.67 1.45 43.36
N ARG A 831 -63.42 1.59 43.83
CA ARG A 831 -62.76 2.54 44.73
C ARG A 831 -61.25 2.22 44.64
N ARG A 832 -60.41 3.26 44.68
CA ARG A 832 -59.05 3.35 45.24
C ARG A 832 -58.05 2.18 45.09
N GLY A 833 -56.83 2.56 44.70
CA GLY A 833 -55.65 2.19 45.48
C GLY A 833 -54.37 1.93 44.67
N SER A 834 -53.56 2.98 44.52
CA SER A 834 -52.09 3.01 44.43
C SER A 834 -51.30 1.70 44.49
N GLY A 835 -50.28 1.61 43.61
CA GLY A 835 -48.95 1.13 44.01
C GLY A 835 -48.20 0.30 42.96
N SER A 836 -47.13 0.91 42.43
CA SER A 836 -45.85 0.31 42.00
C SER A 836 -45.77 -0.69 40.83
N ASP A 837 -44.92 -0.31 39.87
CA ASP A 837 -44.00 -1.09 39.01
C ASP A 837 -43.38 -2.35 39.66
N PRO A 838 -42.65 -3.23 38.92
CA PRO A 838 -42.48 -3.34 37.46
C PRO A 838 -42.59 -4.79 36.93
N GLY A 839 -42.63 -4.93 35.59
CA GLY A 839 -41.92 -6.03 34.92
C GLY A 839 -42.69 -7.30 34.52
N TYR A 840 -42.53 -7.61 33.23
CA TYR A 840 -42.52 -8.93 32.59
C TYR A 840 -43.81 -9.71 32.28
N GLY A 841 -43.95 -9.96 30.97
CA GLY A 841 -44.42 -11.21 30.36
C GLY A 841 -45.93 -11.38 30.26
N SER A 842 -46.51 -12.01 29.25
CA SER A 842 -46.01 -12.67 28.05
C SER A 842 -47.26 -13.17 27.28
N GLY A 843 -47.09 -13.40 25.99
CA GLY A 843 -47.99 -14.21 25.17
C GLY A 843 -47.33 -14.36 23.80
N SER A 844 -46.46 -15.37 23.63
CA SER A 844 -46.78 -16.75 23.18
C SER A 844 -47.06 -16.82 21.68
N GLY A 845 -46.61 -17.81 20.91
CA GLY A 845 -45.58 -18.86 21.03
C GLY A 845 -44.68 -18.74 19.80
N SER A 846 -43.83 -19.65 19.36
CA SER A 846 -43.62 -21.11 19.49
C SER A 846 -42.29 -21.33 18.73
N GLY A 847 -41.41 -22.30 18.91
CA GLY A 847 -41.30 -23.49 19.73
C GLY A 847 -39.99 -24.18 19.31
N TYR A 848 -39.38 -24.90 20.27
CA TYR A 848 -38.49 -26.07 20.15
C TYR A 848 -37.29 -26.06 19.16
N GLY A 849 -36.06 -26.39 19.55
CA GLY A 849 -35.54 -26.90 20.81
C GLY A 849 -34.06 -27.33 20.69
N TYR A 850 -33.35 -27.20 21.82
CA TYR A 850 -32.25 -28.01 22.40
C TYR A 850 -31.11 -28.55 21.51
N GLY A 851 -29.85 -28.56 21.94
CA GLY A 851 -29.33 -28.34 23.28
C GLY A 851 -27.80 -28.47 23.37
N SER A 852 -27.35 -28.02 24.53
CA SER A 852 -26.03 -27.76 25.07
C SER A 852 -25.07 -28.96 25.18
N GLY A 853 -23.78 -28.67 25.39
CA GLY A 853 -22.93 -29.58 26.17
C GLY A 853 -21.42 -29.42 26.00
N SER A 854 -20.81 -28.53 26.79
CA SER A 854 -19.38 -28.55 27.11
C SER A 854 -19.06 -29.68 28.09
N GLY A 855 -17.94 -30.40 27.89
CA GLY A 855 -17.41 -31.35 28.87
C GLY A 855 -16.15 -32.06 28.38
N SER A 856 -15.03 -31.70 29.01
CA SER A 856 -13.71 -32.35 29.06
C SER A 856 -13.74 -33.88 29.20
N ASP A 857 -12.88 -34.61 28.46
CA ASP A 857 -11.87 -35.51 29.04
C ASP A 857 -10.96 -36.20 28.01
N ASP A 858 -9.77 -36.54 28.48
CA ASP A 858 -8.66 -37.27 27.88
C ASP A 858 -8.99 -38.47 26.97
N ARG A 859 -8.24 -38.60 25.87
CA ARG A 859 -7.40 -39.78 25.54
C ARG A 859 -6.71 -39.65 24.18
N TYR A 860 -5.40 -39.41 24.19
CA TYR A 860 -4.49 -39.82 23.12
C TYR A 860 -3.81 -41.14 23.54
N ARG A 861 -4.00 -42.20 22.74
CA ARG A 861 -3.15 -43.39 22.75
C ARG A 861 -2.96 -43.85 21.31
N ASP A 862 -1.80 -43.50 20.79
CA ASP A 862 -0.81 -44.38 20.16
C ASP A 862 -1.25 -45.64 19.39
N GLY A 863 -0.77 -45.72 18.14
CA GLY A 863 -0.16 -46.93 17.58
C GLY A 863 -1.04 -47.92 16.81
N GLY A 864 -0.75 -48.07 15.50
CA GLY A 864 -0.72 -49.41 14.90
C GLY A 864 -1.08 -49.57 13.43
N VAL A 865 -0.05 -49.58 12.58
CA VAL A 865 0.16 -50.51 11.44
C VAL A 865 -0.82 -50.43 10.24
N ARG A 866 -0.36 -49.82 9.16
CA ARG A 866 0.01 -50.51 7.90
C ARG A 866 0.84 -49.63 7.00
#